data_AF-A0A6P2CC51-F1
#
_entry.id   AF-A0A6P2CC51-F1
#
_cell.length_a   1.000
_cell.length_b   1.000
_cell.length_c   1.000
_cell.angle_alpha   90.00
_cell.angle_beta   90.00
_cell.angle_gamma   90.00
#
_symmetry.space_group_name_H-M   'P 1'
#
loop_
_entity.id
_entity.type
_entity.pdbx_description
1 polymer ?
#
loop_
_entity_poly.entity_id
_entity_poly.type
_entity_poly.pdbx_seq_one_letter_code
_entity_poly.pdbx_strand_id
1 'polypeptide(L)'
;MSHWFEHTVVATGRLPLFFLLVAFVATFLFIRVSTRMIRAQVSWWPGNITPGGLHVHHVVFGLLAMLLSGFCFIALADFDTPVANCALAALFGIGSALVLDEFALVLHLRDVYWAEEGRTSIDAVFVAFAITVLFLLGIHPIGFVGEFDDIARGDDTETAIAVGVVLALQFALAALTLLKGKLWTGLLGLFFPPLLVVGAWRLARPRSPWARRRYTTRPAKLDRAVRREERYRRPIVRWKIVVQEFVSGRFGVPAEPAPLPFVPTEGERAPGLATRAANAIRWRRLKRRLEFVPLWRLPLVLVALAVVLGLLFVALDDSLGDDDPATAAVTGFDSGTTATLLSVIAGAMVTLTGLVFTAITLAMQFGASQISVRVVPMLQQEPIMRWSIGMFLATFVFASIIALDLAVDGAEAEPVVSTGLALGLTLVSSVLFVALVSRVGMILDSSKLLLWIAGQGASSLRRTFPVSASRAERPAVARTHDVPAIADGESTPIVLRRPAAEGRVLLAIDLRRIQWLARRWGVTVIVRVSIGDFVAQGATLFDVYGRSVRVRPHQLTSCLIFGDAGSPAASPTAALQAISDIALKALSPSINDPGRAVQAIDHLEDLLLEIAPVVRRDDSHVVLTRIAGYERTWGDYVSIATDEIRHFSGGSAQVQRRLRALLHTLIAATPAEQHPPLEARLAALDDQARREWHDPLDLRLAQATDPQGFGSQWGRTEPAPPLVVEPDDTGSAHPTDAERPVD
;
A
#
# COMPACT_ATOMS: atom_id res chain seq x y z
N MET A 1 0.70 -54.13 24.14
CA MET A 1 1.57 -53.55 23.09
C MET A 1 1.44 -54.33 21.79
N SER A 2 1.65 -55.65 21.76
CA SER A 2 1.47 -56.50 20.56
C SER A 2 0.08 -56.40 19.94
N HIS A 3 -0.98 -56.56 20.73
CA HIS A 3 -2.38 -56.51 20.26
C HIS A 3 -2.79 -55.13 19.67
N TRP A 4 -2.22 -54.03 20.17
CA TRP A 4 -2.47 -52.68 19.63
C TRP A 4 -1.70 -52.47 18.31
N PHE A 5 -0.46 -52.94 18.25
CA PHE A 5 0.37 -52.84 17.05
C PHE A 5 -0.22 -53.65 15.88
N GLU A 6 -0.68 -54.88 16.15
CA GLU A 6 -1.33 -55.71 15.15
C GLU A 6 -2.64 -55.10 14.64
N HIS A 7 -3.52 -54.63 15.52
CA HIS A 7 -4.82 -54.09 15.10
C HIS A 7 -4.80 -52.66 14.55
N THR A 8 -3.91 -51.78 15.03
CA THR A 8 -3.93 -50.35 14.68
C THR A 8 -2.87 -49.95 13.65
N VAL A 9 -1.83 -50.77 13.44
CA VAL A 9 -0.73 -50.45 12.52
C VAL A 9 -0.65 -51.47 11.39
N VAL A 10 -0.63 -52.76 11.71
CA VAL A 10 -0.49 -53.83 10.71
C VAL A 10 -1.81 -54.05 9.96
N ALA A 11 -2.92 -54.24 10.67
CA ALA A 11 -4.23 -54.53 10.07
C ALA A 11 -4.83 -53.36 9.27
N THR A 12 -4.41 -52.12 9.52
CA THR A 12 -4.89 -50.92 8.82
C THR A 12 -3.97 -50.45 7.69
N GLY A 13 -2.96 -51.24 7.31
CA GLY A 13 -2.03 -50.90 6.21
C GLY A 13 -1.07 -49.73 6.51
N ARG A 14 -0.92 -49.32 7.79
CA ARG A 14 -0.11 -48.15 8.19
C ARG A 14 1.33 -48.50 8.55
N LEU A 15 1.76 -49.72 8.26
CA LEU A 15 3.10 -50.22 8.55
C LEU A 15 4.21 -49.33 7.93
N PRO A 16 4.12 -48.86 6.67
CA PRO A 16 5.12 -47.96 6.11
C PRO A 16 5.24 -46.63 6.89
N LEU A 17 4.12 -46.03 7.31
CA LEU A 17 4.10 -44.80 8.11
C LEU A 17 4.79 -44.98 9.48
N PHE A 18 4.67 -46.17 10.07
CA PHE A 18 5.38 -46.51 11.30
C PHE A 18 6.90 -46.55 11.09
N PHE A 19 7.37 -47.21 10.02
CA PHE A 19 8.80 -47.25 9.68
C PHE A 19 9.36 -45.86 9.36
N LEU A 20 8.59 -45.01 8.67
CA LEU A 20 8.93 -43.60 8.47
C LEU A 20 9.12 -42.86 9.79
N LEU A 21 8.18 -42.99 10.73
CA LEU A 21 8.23 -42.32 12.02
C LEU A 21 9.45 -42.76 12.85
N VAL A 22 9.70 -44.06 12.92
CA VAL A 22 10.83 -44.62 13.68
C VAL A 22 12.15 -44.15 13.09
N ALA A 23 12.30 -44.26 11.76
CA ALA A 23 13.53 -43.86 11.07
C ALA A 23 13.77 -42.35 11.19
N PHE A 24 12.72 -41.53 11.11
CA PHE A 24 12.77 -40.09 11.30
C PHE A 24 13.27 -39.70 12.70
N VAL A 25 12.67 -40.26 13.76
CA VAL A 25 13.04 -39.96 15.14
C VAL A 25 14.45 -40.43 15.45
N ALA A 26 14.80 -41.66 15.05
CA ALA A 26 16.13 -42.22 15.27
C ALA A 26 17.21 -41.38 14.59
N THR A 27 16.99 -40.99 13.34
CA THR A 27 17.93 -40.17 12.55
C THR A 27 18.09 -38.77 13.13
N PHE A 28 16.99 -38.12 13.51
CA PHE A 28 17.05 -36.79 14.13
C PHE A 28 17.83 -36.80 15.44
N LEU A 29 17.56 -37.78 16.31
CA LEU A 29 18.30 -37.95 17.57
C LEU A 29 19.78 -38.23 17.31
N PHE A 30 20.09 -39.09 16.33
CA PHE A 30 21.46 -39.41 15.95
C PHE A 30 22.24 -38.18 15.51
N ILE A 31 21.68 -37.36 14.61
CA ILE A 31 22.35 -36.13 14.12
C ILE A 31 22.52 -35.10 15.25
N ARG A 32 21.54 -34.98 16.14
CA ARG A 32 21.64 -34.09 17.31
C ARG A 32 22.71 -34.54 18.31
N VAL A 33 22.83 -35.84 18.53
CA VAL A 33 23.90 -36.39 19.36
C VAL A 33 25.25 -36.22 18.67
N SER A 34 25.33 -36.46 17.36
CA SER A 34 26.52 -36.22 16.53
C SER A 34 27.01 -34.77 16.62
N THR A 35 26.14 -33.79 16.37
CA THR A 35 26.48 -32.36 16.46
C THR A 35 26.91 -31.96 17.87
N ARG A 36 26.32 -32.56 18.91
CA ARG A 36 26.75 -32.35 20.31
C ARG A 36 28.15 -32.92 20.57
N MET A 37 28.46 -34.11 20.08
CA MET A 37 29.78 -34.74 20.22
C MET A 37 30.86 -33.98 19.46
N ILE A 38 30.54 -33.44 18.28
CA ILE A 38 31.42 -32.55 17.51
C ILE A 38 31.71 -31.26 18.28
N ARG A 39 30.68 -30.62 18.85
CA ARG A 39 30.87 -29.41 19.70
C ARG A 39 31.65 -29.69 20.99
N ALA A 40 31.49 -30.88 21.55
CA ALA A 40 32.23 -31.32 22.73
C ALA A 40 33.65 -31.84 22.42
N GLN A 41 34.10 -31.77 21.15
CA GLN A 41 35.41 -32.21 20.68
C GLN A 41 35.79 -33.63 21.14
N VAL A 42 34.84 -34.55 21.05
CA VAL A 42 35.03 -35.95 21.47
C VAL A 42 35.93 -36.67 20.45
N SER A 43 37.07 -37.21 20.92
CA SER A 43 38.17 -37.72 20.08
C SER A 43 37.86 -38.97 19.26
N TRP A 44 36.85 -39.77 19.64
CA TRP A 44 36.47 -41.01 18.94
C TRP A 44 35.40 -40.80 17.86
N TRP A 45 34.84 -39.59 17.72
CA TRP A 45 33.78 -39.30 16.75
C TRP A 45 34.36 -38.73 15.44
N PRO A 46 33.93 -39.20 14.25
CA PRO A 46 34.58 -38.92 12.95
C PRO A 46 34.57 -37.46 12.44
N GLY A 47 34.22 -36.47 13.27
CA GLY A 47 34.31 -35.04 12.91
C GLY A 47 33.45 -34.64 11.71
N ASN A 48 33.79 -33.51 11.09
CA ASN A 48 33.10 -33.02 9.88
C ASN A 48 33.67 -33.68 8.62
N ILE A 49 32.80 -34.01 7.66
CA ILE A 49 33.19 -34.61 6.37
C ILE A 49 33.50 -33.47 5.38
N THR A 50 34.76 -33.29 5.00
CA THR A 50 35.22 -32.28 4.02
C THR A 50 36.08 -32.89 2.93
N PRO A 51 35.50 -33.42 1.84
CA PRO A 51 36.28 -33.83 0.68
C PRO A 51 36.75 -32.57 -0.07
N GLY A 52 38.07 -32.34 -0.15
CA GLY A 52 38.65 -31.29 -1.00
C GLY A 52 38.35 -29.84 -0.60
N GLY A 53 38.01 -29.57 0.65
CA GLY A 53 37.70 -28.21 1.15
C GLY A 53 36.26 -27.74 0.94
N LEU A 54 35.39 -28.57 0.33
CA LEU A 54 33.96 -28.30 0.21
C LEU A 54 33.20 -28.88 1.41
N HIS A 55 32.59 -28.03 2.22
CA HIS A 55 31.70 -28.45 3.31
C HIS A 55 30.32 -28.83 2.75
N VAL A 56 30.04 -30.13 2.63
CA VAL A 56 28.71 -30.62 2.24
C VAL A 56 27.82 -30.71 3.48
N HIS A 57 26.78 -29.87 3.53
CA HIS A 57 25.77 -29.96 4.59
C HIS A 57 24.97 -31.25 4.47
N HIS A 58 24.64 -31.86 5.60
CA HIS A 58 23.91 -33.14 5.63
C HIS A 58 22.48 -33.05 5.06
N VAL A 59 21.96 -31.83 4.88
CA VAL A 59 20.74 -31.52 4.10
C VAL A 59 20.81 -32.07 2.66
N VAL A 60 21.98 -32.12 2.03
CA VAL A 60 22.15 -32.60 0.64
C VAL A 60 21.86 -34.10 0.57
N PHE A 61 22.39 -34.89 1.51
CA PHE A 61 22.07 -36.31 1.61
C PHE A 61 20.59 -36.54 1.93
N GLY A 62 20.02 -35.67 2.75
CA GLY A 62 18.59 -35.69 3.07
C GLY A 62 17.70 -35.48 1.83
N LEU A 63 18.03 -34.50 0.99
CA LEU A 63 17.34 -34.24 -0.27
C LEU A 63 17.42 -35.43 -1.23
N LEU A 64 18.61 -36.01 -1.40
CA LEU A 64 18.81 -37.18 -2.26
C LEU A 64 17.99 -38.39 -1.76
N ALA A 65 17.99 -38.66 -0.46
CA ALA A 65 17.21 -39.75 0.12
C ALA A 65 15.69 -39.57 -0.07
N MET A 66 15.16 -38.34 0.12
CA MET A 66 13.75 -38.06 -0.13
C MET A 66 13.38 -38.17 -1.61
N LEU A 67 14.22 -37.65 -2.53
CA LEU A 67 13.97 -37.73 -3.98
C LEU A 67 14.00 -39.18 -4.47
N LEU A 68 15.01 -39.94 -4.07
CA LEU A 68 15.14 -41.35 -4.46
C LEU A 68 13.98 -42.17 -3.91
N SER A 69 13.65 -42.00 -2.63
CA SER A 69 12.52 -42.71 -2.04
C SER A 69 11.18 -42.33 -2.67
N GLY A 70 10.94 -41.04 -2.91
CA GLY A 70 9.70 -40.55 -3.52
C GLY A 70 9.53 -41.03 -4.96
N PHE A 71 10.62 -41.00 -5.75
CA PHE A 71 10.63 -41.55 -7.11
C PHE A 71 10.37 -43.06 -7.10
N CYS A 72 11.02 -43.82 -6.22
CA CYS A 72 10.79 -45.26 -6.10
C CYS A 72 9.37 -45.60 -5.64
N PHE A 73 8.74 -44.78 -4.77
CA PHE A 73 7.34 -44.96 -4.40
C PHE A 73 6.40 -44.85 -5.61
N ILE A 74 6.68 -43.92 -6.54
CA ILE A 74 5.91 -43.76 -7.77
C ILE A 74 6.20 -44.90 -8.75
N ALA A 75 7.48 -45.22 -8.96
CA ALA A 75 7.90 -46.25 -9.90
C ALA A 75 7.46 -47.67 -9.49
N LEU A 76 7.27 -47.91 -8.19
CA LEU A 76 6.85 -49.20 -7.64
C LEU A 76 5.38 -49.22 -7.21
N ALA A 77 4.59 -48.17 -7.49
CA ALA A 77 3.23 -48.02 -7.01
C ALA A 77 2.31 -49.19 -7.41
N ASP A 78 2.51 -49.74 -8.61
CA ASP A 78 1.71 -50.85 -9.16
C ASP A 78 2.20 -52.24 -8.70
N PHE A 79 3.35 -52.31 -8.03
CA PHE A 79 3.93 -53.57 -7.54
C PHE A 79 3.59 -53.73 -6.06
N ASP A 80 2.71 -54.68 -5.74
CA ASP A 80 2.25 -54.95 -4.37
C ASP A 80 3.39 -55.55 -3.51
N THR A 81 4.28 -54.67 -3.02
CA THR A 81 5.56 -55.02 -2.38
C THR A 81 5.66 -54.40 -0.98
N PRO A 82 5.06 -55.02 0.05
CA PRO A 82 4.95 -54.44 1.40
C PRO A 82 6.30 -54.12 2.06
N VAL A 83 7.32 -54.97 1.81
CA VAL A 83 8.67 -54.78 2.35
C VAL A 83 9.38 -53.59 1.70
N ALA A 84 9.24 -53.42 0.38
CA ALA A 84 9.81 -52.30 -0.35
C ALA A 84 9.18 -50.98 0.13
N ASN A 85 7.84 -50.96 0.31
CA ASN A 85 7.14 -49.79 0.83
C ASN A 85 7.61 -49.39 2.23
N CYS A 86 7.87 -50.34 3.13
CA CYS A 86 8.42 -50.05 4.45
C CYS A 86 9.87 -49.52 4.39
N ALA A 87 10.71 -50.11 3.54
CA ALA A 87 12.09 -49.68 3.36
C ALA A 87 12.20 -48.27 2.75
N LEU A 88 11.36 -47.98 1.75
CA LEU A 88 11.25 -46.65 1.15
C LEU A 88 10.72 -45.64 2.17
N ALA A 89 9.68 -45.98 2.93
CA ALA A 89 9.14 -45.10 3.96
C ALA A 89 10.19 -44.75 5.03
N ALA A 90 10.99 -45.74 5.45
CA ALA A 90 12.13 -45.52 6.35
C ALA A 90 13.18 -44.58 5.72
N LEU A 91 13.56 -44.80 4.45
CA LEU A 91 14.52 -43.96 3.72
C LEU A 91 14.01 -42.51 3.59
N PHE A 92 12.72 -42.33 3.30
CA PHE A 92 12.08 -41.02 3.28
C PHE A 92 12.11 -40.34 4.66
N GLY A 93 11.87 -41.11 5.73
CA GLY A 93 11.97 -40.65 7.12
C GLY A 93 13.38 -40.17 7.49
N ILE A 94 14.41 -40.93 7.10
CA ILE A 94 15.83 -40.54 7.25
C ILE A 94 16.10 -39.23 6.51
N GLY A 95 15.69 -39.14 5.24
CA GLY A 95 15.90 -37.96 4.42
C GLY A 95 15.21 -36.71 4.98
N SER A 96 13.97 -36.86 5.43
CA SER A 96 13.17 -35.80 6.05
C SER A 96 13.80 -35.30 7.35
N ALA A 97 14.35 -36.18 8.18
CA ALA A 97 15.01 -35.81 9.43
C ALA A 97 16.28 -34.98 9.19
N LEU A 98 17.10 -35.38 8.21
CA LEU A 98 18.32 -34.66 7.81
C LEU A 98 18.00 -33.26 7.27
N VAL A 99 16.95 -33.12 6.47
CA VAL A 99 16.57 -31.81 5.92
C VAL A 99 15.97 -30.89 6.97
N LEU A 100 15.11 -31.42 7.86
CA LEU A 100 14.49 -30.61 8.90
C LEU A 100 15.46 -30.19 10.01
N ASP A 101 16.58 -30.91 10.19
CA ASP A 101 17.62 -30.49 11.14
C ASP A 101 18.26 -29.14 10.75
N GLU A 102 18.40 -28.90 9.44
CA GLU A 102 18.95 -27.67 8.82
C GLU A 102 17.86 -26.72 8.31
N PHE A 103 16.62 -26.86 8.81
CA PHE A 103 15.47 -26.06 8.35
C PHE A 103 15.73 -24.53 8.37
N ALA A 104 16.52 -24.05 9.33
CA ALA A 104 16.88 -22.63 9.42
C ALA A 104 17.70 -22.15 8.21
N LEU A 105 18.67 -22.97 7.76
CA LEU A 105 19.55 -22.67 6.64
C LEU A 105 18.82 -22.72 5.30
N VAL A 106 17.83 -23.62 5.17
CA VAL A 106 16.95 -23.70 3.98
C VAL A 106 16.04 -22.47 3.85
N LEU A 107 15.56 -21.92 4.97
CA LEU A 107 14.65 -20.76 4.97
C LEU A 107 15.38 -19.41 4.88
N HIS A 108 16.61 -19.33 5.39
CA HIS A 108 17.40 -18.10 5.48
C HIS A 108 18.79 -18.32 4.86
N LEU A 109 18.89 -18.16 3.52
CA LEU A 109 20.13 -18.24 2.74
C LEU A 109 21.10 -17.07 3.01
N ARG A 110 21.69 -16.96 4.21
CA ARG A 110 22.85 -16.10 4.51
C ARG A 110 23.77 -16.73 5.57
N ASP A 111 25.05 -16.89 5.24
CA ASP A 111 26.12 -17.58 6.01
C ASP A 111 26.53 -16.99 7.38
N VAL A 112 25.74 -16.14 8.02
CA VAL A 112 26.20 -15.42 9.24
C VAL A 112 25.14 -15.31 10.32
N TYR A 113 24.66 -16.42 10.90
CA TYR A 113 23.75 -16.37 12.07
C TYR A 113 23.83 -17.61 13.00
N TRP A 114 24.86 -17.70 13.86
CA TRP A 114 25.05 -18.87 14.73
C TRP A 114 24.46 -18.78 16.16
N ALA A 115 23.78 -17.70 16.55
CA ALA A 115 23.41 -17.52 17.97
C ALA A 115 21.93 -17.79 18.34
N GLU A 116 20.96 -17.66 17.42
CA GLU A 116 19.52 -17.65 17.79
C GLU A 116 18.66 -18.75 17.14
N GLU A 117 19.17 -19.48 16.14
CA GLU A 117 18.32 -20.26 15.21
C GLU A 117 18.25 -21.77 15.45
N GLY A 118 19.04 -22.34 16.37
CA GLY A 118 18.92 -23.76 16.74
C GLY A 118 17.54 -24.18 17.27
N ARG A 119 16.71 -23.21 17.68
CA ARG A 119 15.34 -23.42 18.18
C ARG A 119 14.29 -23.57 17.06
N THR A 120 14.53 -23.04 15.86
CA THR A 120 13.53 -23.07 14.76
C THR A 120 13.50 -24.42 14.06
N SER A 121 14.64 -25.10 13.91
CA SER A 121 14.70 -26.47 13.38
C SER A 121 14.02 -27.48 14.31
N ILE A 122 14.18 -27.34 15.63
CA ILE A 122 13.49 -28.18 16.63
C ILE A 122 11.97 -28.01 16.55
N ASP A 123 11.50 -26.78 16.33
CA ASP A 123 10.07 -26.53 16.14
C ASP A 123 9.52 -27.22 14.89
N ALA A 124 10.25 -27.18 13.77
CA ALA A 124 9.85 -27.85 12.54
C ALA A 124 9.77 -29.38 12.71
N VAL A 125 10.71 -29.97 13.44
CA VAL A 125 10.75 -31.41 13.72
C VAL A 125 9.59 -31.85 14.61
N PHE A 126 9.25 -31.10 15.66
CA PHE A 126 8.07 -31.42 16.48
C PHE A 126 6.76 -31.34 15.70
N VAL A 127 6.66 -30.41 14.74
CA VAL A 127 5.49 -30.34 13.84
C VAL A 127 5.41 -31.58 12.95
N ALA A 128 6.52 -31.93 12.29
CA ALA A 128 6.58 -33.10 11.41
C ALA A 128 6.24 -34.39 12.17
N PHE A 129 6.84 -34.58 13.36
CA PHE A 129 6.54 -35.70 14.24
C PHE A 129 5.05 -35.77 14.61
N ALA A 130 4.45 -34.65 15.05
CA ALA A 130 3.04 -34.62 15.44
C ALA A 130 2.10 -34.96 14.27
N ILE A 131 2.40 -34.47 13.06
CA ILE A 131 1.63 -34.79 11.85
C ILE A 131 1.75 -36.28 11.53
N THR A 132 2.96 -36.84 11.50
CA THR A 132 3.18 -38.26 11.21
C THR A 132 2.47 -39.16 12.23
N VAL A 133 2.47 -38.79 13.52
CA VAL A 133 1.73 -39.53 14.56
C VAL A 133 0.22 -39.46 14.35
N LEU A 134 -0.33 -38.31 13.95
CA LEU A 134 -1.77 -38.18 13.64
C LEU A 134 -2.17 -39.10 12.47
N PHE A 135 -1.38 -39.13 11.41
CA PHE A 135 -1.59 -40.05 10.28
C PHE A 135 -1.46 -41.52 10.69
N LEU A 136 -0.49 -41.86 11.55
CA LEU A 136 -0.34 -43.22 12.08
C LEU A 136 -1.55 -43.66 12.91
N LEU A 137 -2.13 -42.74 13.69
CA LEU A 137 -3.37 -42.97 14.44
C LEU A 137 -4.62 -42.99 13.55
N GLY A 138 -4.48 -42.69 12.25
CA GLY A 138 -5.60 -42.68 11.29
C GLY A 138 -6.40 -41.39 11.27
N ILE A 139 -5.90 -40.35 11.93
CA ILE A 139 -6.54 -39.04 11.93
C ILE A 139 -6.06 -38.31 10.68
N HIS A 140 -6.92 -38.26 9.67
CA HIS A 140 -6.69 -37.50 8.45
C HIS A 140 -7.28 -36.09 8.58
N PRO A 141 -6.76 -35.10 7.83
CA PRO A 141 -7.30 -33.73 7.85
C PRO A 141 -8.80 -33.64 7.54
N ILE A 142 -9.36 -34.67 6.90
CA ILE A 142 -10.73 -34.70 6.38
C ILE A 142 -11.62 -35.68 7.18
N GLY A 143 -11.03 -36.59 7.96
CA GLY A 143 -11.68 -37.82 8.42
C GLY A 143 -12.45 -37.77 9.75
N PHE A 144 -12.72 -36.59 10.33
CA PHE A 144 -13.42 -36.53 11.63
C PHE A 144 -14.91 -36.90 11.55
N VAL A 145 -15.47 -37.02 10.34
CA VAL A 145 -16.90 -37.33 10.11
C VAL A 145 -17.14 -38.75 9.58
N GLY A 146 -16.10 -39.59 9.42
CA GLY A 146 -16.26 -40.97 8.96
C GLY A 146 -16.61 -41.14 7.47
N GLU A 147 -16.94 -40.06 6.76
CA GLU A 147 -17.49 -40.11 5.40
C GLU A 147 -16.44 -40.21 4.27
N PHE A 148 -15.14 -40.05 4.51
CA PHE A 148 -14.15 -39.97 3.41
C PHE A 148 -14.07 -41.23 2.56
N ASP A 149 -14.20 -42.41 3.18
CA ASP A 149 -14.22 -43.69 2.47
C ASP A 149 -15.57 -43.96 1.77
N ASP A 150 -16.64 -43.28 2.17
CA ASP A 150 -17.96 -43.34 1.54
C ASP A 150 -18.05 -42.37 0.35
N ILE A 151 -17.44 -41.18 0.46
CA ILE A 151 -17.32 -40.17 -0.62
C ILE A 151 -16.41 -40.68 -1.75
N ALA A 152 -15.34 -41.39 -1.44
CA ALA A 152 -14.44 -41.96 -2.45
C ALA A 152 -15.08 -43.12 -3.24
N ARG A 153 -16.19 -43.69 -2.75
CA ARG A 153 -16.91 -44.81 -3.38
C ARG A 153 -18.28 -44.42 -3.96
N GLY A 154 -18.82 -43.26 -3.61
CA GLY A 154 -20.14 -42.79 -4.09
C GLY A 154 -20.03 -41.92 -5.33
N ASP A 155 -20.82 -42.25 -6.37
CA ASP A 155 -20.97 -41.46 -7.61
C ASP A 155 -21.92 -40.24 -7.45
N ASP A 156 -22.25 -39.86 -6.22
CA ASP A 156 -23.24 -38.82 -5.94
C ASP A 156 -22.61 -37.41 -5.90
N THR A 157 -22.99 -36.58 -6.88
CA THR A 157 -22.51 -35.21 -7.07
C THR A 157 -22.82 -34.31 -5.88
N GLU A 158 -23.97 -34.51 -5.21
CA GLU A 158 -24.37 -33.72 -4.03
C GLU A 158 -23.39 -33.91 -2.87
N THR A 159 -23.03 -35.17 -2.63
CA THR A 159 -22.05 -35.56 -1.62
C THR A 159 -20.67 -34.96 -1.95
N ALA A 160 -20.25 -34.96 -3.22
CA ALA A 160 -18.99 -34.36 -3.65
C ALA A 160 -18.94 -32.82 -3.46
N ILE A 161 -20.04 -32.12 -3.77
CA ILE A 161 -20.16 -30.66 -3.59
C ILE A 161 -20.14 -30.30 -2.11
N ALA A 162 -20.93 -30.99 -1.27
CA ALA A 162 -20.97 -30.76 0.18
C ALA A 162 -19.58 -30.89 0.80
N VAL A 163 -18.82 -31.90 0.38
CA VAL A 163 -17.43 -32.13 0.81
C VAL A 163 -16.50 -31.03 0.31
N GLY A 164 -16.65 -30.62 -0.95
CA GLY A 164 -15.91 -29.48 -1.52
C GLY A 164 -16.11 -28.18 -0.73
N VAL A 165 -17.35 -27.89 -0.33
CA VAL A 165 -17.69 -26.71 0.49
C VAL A 165 -17.10 -26.81 1.89
N VAL A 166 -17.21 -27.98 2.54
CA VAL A 166 -16.63 -28.21 3.87
C VAL A 166 -15.11 -28.07 3.85
N LEU A 167 -14.44 -28.61 2.84
CA LEU A 167 -13.00 -28.47 2.63
C LEU A 167 -12.61 -27.01 2.39
N ALA A 168 -13.31 -26.30 1.50
CA ALA A 168 -13.07 -24.90 1.23
C ALA A 168 -13.20 -24.05 2.50
N LEU A 169 -14.22 -24.31 3.32
CA LEU A 169 -14.42 -23.65 4.61
C LEU A 169 -13.30 -23.98 5.60
N GLN A 170 -12.89 -25.25 5.69
CA GLN A 170 -11.80 -25.70 6.56
C GLN A 170 -10.46 -25.05 6.18
N PHE A 171 -10.12 -25.01 4.89
CA PHE A 171 -8.92 -24.33 4.39
C PHE A 171 -9.00 -22.81 4.59
N ALA A 172 -10.16 -22.18 4.39
CA ALA A 172 -10.36 -20.77 4.65
C ALA A 172 -10.16 -20.42 6.13
N LEU A 173 -10.69 -21.25 7.05
CA LEU A 173 -10.48 -21.08 8.49
C LEU A 173 -9.02 -21.33 8.87
N ALA A 174 -8.37 -22.35 8.31
CA ALA A 174 -6.94 -22.60 8.49
C ALA A 174 -6.10 -21.39 8.04
N ALA A 175 -6.30 -20.89 6.82
CA ALA A 175 -5.63 -19.69 6.31
C ALA A 175 -5.89 -18.47 7.22
N LEU A 176 -7.11 -18.28 7.70
CA LEU A 176 -7.48 -17.22 8.63
C LEU A 176 -6.74 -17.33 9.98
N THR A 177 -6.62 -18.53 10.55
CA THR A 177 -5.87 -18.76 11.79
C THR A 177 -4.36 -18.55 11.62
N LEU A 178 -3.81 -18.93 10.46
CA LEU A 178 -2.41 -18.71 10.09
C LEU A 178 -2.11 -17.22 9.89
N LEU A 179 -2.96 -16.47 9.19
CA LEU A 179 -2.89 -15.01 9.06
C LEU A 179 -2.95 -14.31 10.43
N LYS A 180 -3.68 -14.89 11.39
CA LYS A 180 -3.73 -14.46 12.79
C LYS A 180 -2.48 -14.84 13.59
N GLY A 181 -1.50 -15.45 12.96
CA GLY A 181 -0.18 -15.79 13.50
C GLY A 181 -0.19 -17.04 14.38
N LYS A 182 -1.23 -17.87 14.32
CA LYS A 182 -1.39 -19.03 15.20
C LYS A 182 -1.06 -20.32 14.45
N LEU A 183 0.22 -20.48 14.12
CA LEU A 183 0.75 -21.61 13.34
C LEU A 183 0.26 -22.97 13.87
N TRP A 184 0.49 -23.25 15.16
CA TRP A 184 0.09 -24.51 15.81
C TRP A 184 -1.41 -24.79 15.80
N THR A 185 -2.26 -23.79 16.05
CA THR A 185 -3.72 -24.02 16.02
C THR A 185 -4.25 -24.14 14.60
N GLY A 186 -3.57 -23.54 13.62
CA GLY A 186 -3.92 -23.70 12.21
C GLY A 186 -3.54 -25.08 11.67
N LEU A 187 -2.32 -25.53 11.98
CA LEU A 187 -1.83 -26.86 11.58
C LEU A 187 -2.58 -27.99 12.27
N LEU A 188 -2.70 -27.97 13.60
CA LEU A 188 -3.48 -29.00 14.32
C LEU A 188 -4.99 -28.89 14.04
N GLY A 189 -5.47 -27.69 13.72
CA GLY A 189 -6.87 -27.47 13.38
C GLY A 189 -7.27 -28.09 12.04
N LEU A 190 -6.33 -28.33 11.12
CA LEU A 190 -6.60 -29.12 9.92
C LEU A 190 -7.00 -30.55 10.27
N PHE A 191 -6.47 -31.13 11.35
CA PHE A 191 -6.84 -32.47 11.82
C PHE A 191 -8.01 -32.46 12.80
N PHE A 192 -8.33 -31.28 13.36
CA PHE A 192 -9.38 -31.12 14.35
C PHE A 192 -10.12 -29.77 14.12
N PRO A 193 -11.13 -29.74 13.22
CA PRO A 193 -11.80 -28.52 12.77
C PRO A 193 -12.30 -27.57 13.88
N PRO A 194 -12.80 -28.04 15.05
CA PRO A 194 -13.20 -27.13 16.13
C PRO A 194 -12.08 -26.19 16.60
N LEU A 195 -10.81 -26.61 16.52
CA LEU A 195 -9.67 -25.75 16.84
C LEU A 195 -9.51 -24.59 15.84
N LEU A 196 -9.91 -24.78 14.57
CA LEU A 196 -9.90 -23.72 13.55
C LEU A 196 -10.95 -22.66 13.86
N VAL A 197 -12.15 -23.05 14.27
CA VAL A 197 -13.21 -22.11 14.67
C VAL A 197 -12.76 -21.29 15.89
N VAL A 198 -12.23 -21.96 16.92
CA VAL A 198 -11.67 -21.28 18.11
C VAL A 198 -10.48 -20.38 17.74
N GLY A 199 -9.61 -20.85 16.85
CA GLY A 199 -8.44 -20.12 16.36
C GLY A 199 -8.83 -18.90 15.52
N ALA A 200 -9.90 -18.99 14.73
CA ALA A 200 -10.46 -17.93 13.93
C ALA A 200 -11.19 -16.90 14.83
N TRP A 201 -12.01 -17.35 15.78
CA TRP A 201 -12.76 -16.45 16.66
C TRP A 201 -11.87 -15.67 17.63
N ARG A 202 -10.82 -16.31 18.17
CA ARG A 202 -9.89 -15.66 19.13
C ARG A 202 -9.07 -14.53 18.49
N LEU A 203 -8.73 -13.52 19.30
CA LEU A 203 -7.82 -12.41 18.93
C LEU A 203 -6.52 -12.90 18.28
N ALA A 204 -6.05 -12.17 17.27
CA ALA A 204 -4.81 -12.41 16.54
C ALA A 204 -3.56 -12.06 17.36
N ARG A 205 -2.42 -12.65 17.01
CA ARG A 205 -1.15 -12.34 17.69
C ARG A 205 -0.66 -10.93 17.34
N PRO A 206 -0.08 -10.16 18.28
CA PRO A 206 0.28 -8.75 18.05
C PRO A 206 1.21 -8.50 16.86
N ARG A 207 2.07 -9.46 16.54
CA ARG A 207 3.03 -9.40 15.43
C ARG A 207 2.53 -10.05 14.13
N SER A 208 1.33 -10.63 14.08
CA SER A 208 0.86 -11.36 12.89
C SER A 208 0.48 -10.43 11.73
N PRO A 209 0.46 -10.92 10.47
CA PRO A 209 -0.05 -10.16 9.32
C PRO A 209 -1.45 -9.57 9.59
N TRP A 210 -2.36 -10.36 10.19
CA TRP A 210 -3.69 -9.90 10.58
C TRP A 210 -3.67 -8.75 11.59
N ALA A 211 -2.84 -8.82 12.63
CA ALA A 211 -2.73 -7.72 13.60
C ALA A 211 -2.09 -6.47 12.98
N ARG A 212 -1.08 -6.63 12.12
CA ARG A 212 -0.47 -5.53 11.37
C ARG A 212 -1.47 -4.84 10.45
N ARG A 213 -2.36 -5.59 9.80
CA ARG A 213 -3.37 -5.05 8.88
C ARG A 213 -4.62 -4.51 9.60
N ARG A 214 -5.07 -5.18 10.67
CA ARG A 214 -6.39 -4.95 11.30
C ARG A 214 -6.35 -4.38 12.72
N TYR A 215 -5.31 -4.67 13.52
CA TYR A 215 -5.20 -4.21 14.91
C TYR A 215 -4.38 -2.94 15.04
N THR A 216 -3.57 -2.60 14.04
CA THR A 216 -2.93 -1.28 13.94
C THR A 216 -3.99 -0.20 14.12
N THR A 217 -5.09 -0.23 13.37
CA THR A 217 -6.22 0.73 13.46
C THR A 217 -7.03 0.70 14.75
N ARG A 218 -6.80 -0.24 15.68
CA ARG A 218 -7.60 -0.42 16.91
C ARG A 218 -6.71 -0.66 18.15
N PRO A 219 -6.17 0.41 18.78
CA PRO A 219 -5.17 0.30 19.86
C PRO A 219 -5.69 -0.50 21.07
N ALA A 220 -6.96 -0.34 21.46
CA ALA A 220 -7.54 -1.11 22.57
C ALA A 220 -7.63 -2.63 22.30
N LYS A 221 -7.73 -3.06 21.03
CA LYS A 221 -7.70 -4.49 20.65
C LYS A 221 -6.26 -4.99 20.55
N LEU A 222 -5.33 -4.14 20.11
CA LEU A 222 -3.89 -4.45 20.09
C LEU A 222 -3.34 -4.60 21.52
N ASP A 223 -3.66 -3.67 22.42
CA ASP A 223 -3.26 -3.74 23.83
C ASP A 223 -3.85 -4.97 24.54
N ARG A 224 -5.12 -5.31 24.25
CA ARG A 224 -5.72 -6.56 24.74
C ARG A 224 -5.00 -7.80 24.18
N ALA A 225 -4.59 -7.77 22.92
CA ALA A 225 -3.81 -8.86 22.33
C ALA A 225 -2.40 -8.95 22.95
N VAL A 226 -1.74 -7.82 23.22
CA VAL A 226 -0.42 -7.75 23.86
C VAL A 226 -0.48 -8.26 25.31
N ARG A 227 -1.39 -7.72 26.13
CA ARG A 227 -1.59 -8.16 27.53
C ARG A 227 -1.89 -9.65 27.63
N ARG A 228 -2.67 -10.19 26.68
CA ARG A 228 -2.99 -11.62 26.62
C ARG A 228 -1.77 -12.47 26.23
N GLU A 229 -1.01 -12.04 25.23
CA GLU A 229 0.23 -12.72 24.82
C GLU A 229 1.22 -12.74 26.00
N GLU A 230 1.30 -11.66 26.77
CA GLU A 230 2.12 -11.59 27.98
C GLU A 230 1.63 -12.51 29.10
N ARG A 231 0.31 -12.54 29.39
CA ARG A 231 -0.24 -13.35 30.48
C ARG A 231 -0.21 -14.86 30.22
N TYR A 232 -0.64 -15.31 29.03
CA TYR A 232 -0.83 -16.74 28.76
C TYR A 232 0.36 -17.36 28.02
N ARG A 233 1.02 -16.62 27.14
CA ARG A 233 2.04 -17.21 26.28
C ARG A 233 3.45 -17.09 26.84
N ARG A 234 3.84 -15.97 27.49
CA ARG A 234 5.16 -15.89 28.13
C ARG A 234 5.46 -17.09 29.06
N PRO A 235 4.54 -17.59 29.92
CA PRO A 235 4.83 -18.77 30.72
C PRO A 235 4.98 -20.05 29.86
N ILE A 236 4.13 -20.26 28.86
CA ILE A 236 4.22 -21.42 27.95
C ILE A 236 5.51 -21.38 27.12
N VAL A 237 5.92 -20.19 26.65
CA VAL A 237 7.16 -20.01 25.88
C VAL A 237 8.38 -20.22 26.77
N ARG A 238 8.34 -19.77 28.04
CA ARG A 238 9.40 -20.08 29.01
C ARG A 238 9.52 -21.59 29.24
N TRP A 239 8.40 -22.29 29.46
CA TRP A 239 8.37 -23.74 29.57
C TRP A 239 8.87 -24.44 28.32
N LYS A 240 8.44 -23.99 27.14
CA LYS A 240 8.91 -24.49 25.86
C LYS A 240 10.42 -24.30 25.69
N ILE A 241 10.95 -23.13 26.06
CA ILE A 241 12.39 -22.84 26.02
C ILE A 241 13.15 -23.81 26.93
N VAL A 242 12.64 -24.10 28.13
CA VAL A 242 13.25 -25.09 29.04
C VAL A 242 13.29 -26.49 28.40
N VAL A 243 12.21 -26.93 27.77
CA VAL A 243 12.17 -28.23 27.06
C VAL A 243 13.12 -28.24 25.84
N GLN A 244 13.16 -27.15 25.07
CA GLN A 244 14.07 -27.03 23.93
C GLN A 244 15.53 -27.02 24.38
N GLU A 245 15.86 -26.33 25.48
CA GLU A 245 17.21 -26.28 26.05
C GLU A 245 17.63 -27.61 26.66
N PHE A 246 16.69 -28.42 27.16
CA PHE A 246 16.94 -29.81 27.56
C PHE A 246 17.35 -30.68 26.38
N VAL A 247 16.71 -30.52 25.22
CA VAL A 247 17.01 -31.29 23.99
C VAL A 247 18.25 -30.77 23.26
N SER A 248 18.58 -29.48 23.35
CA SER A 248 19.59 -28.83 22.48
C SER A 248 20.76 -28.11 23.17
N GLY A 249 20.76 -27.99 24.50
CA GLY A 249 21.75 -27.23 25.26
C GLY A 249 21.35 -25.76 25.50
N ARG A 250 21.96 -25.10 26.50
CA ARG A 250 21.67 -23.70 26.86
C ARG A 250 22.14 -22.73 25.76
N PHE A 251 21.22 -21.93 25.23
CA PHE A 251 21.53 -20.76 24.40
C PHE A 251 21.41 -19.50 25.26
N GLY A 252 22.43 -18.64 25.23
CA GLY A 252 22.51 -17.43 26.07
C GLY A 252 21.27 -16.53 25.95
N VAL A 253 20.84 -15.96 27.07
CA VAL A 253 19.70 -15.01 27.14
C VAL A 253 20.22 -13.60 26.79
N PRO A 254 19.58 -12.82 25.90
CA PRO A 254 19.93 -11.42 25.73
C PRO A 254 19.60 -10.67 27.02
N ALA A 255 20.61 -10.00 27.61
CA ALA A 255 20.43 -9.18 28.81
C ALA A 255 19.48 -7.99 28.51
N GLU A 256 18.34 -7.92 29.19
CA GLU A 256 17.53 -6.70 29.24
C GLU A 256 18.22 -5.70 30.19
N PRO A 257 18.66 -4.51 29.72
CA PRO A 257 19.32 -3.59 30.62
C PRO A 257 18.28 -2.74 31.33
N ALA A 258 18.43 -2.63 32.65
CA ALA A 258 17.53 -1.98 33.59
C ALA A 258 17.11 -0.56 33.16
N PRO A 259 15.85 -0.15 33.43
CA PRO A 259 15.40 1.20 33.15
C PRO A 259 16.00 2.18 34.16
N LEU A 260 16.66 3.23 33.67
CA LEU A 260 17.06 4.37 34.51
C LEU A 260 15.91 5.37 34.65
N PRO A 261 15.84 6.10 35.79
CA PRO A 261 14.79 7.06 36.07
C PRO A 261 14.88 8.27 35.14
N PHE A 262 13.76 8.59 34.49
CA PHE A 262 13.54 9.79 33.69
C PHE A 262 13.07 10.92 34.62
N VAL A 263 13.76 12.06 34.60
CA VAL A 263 13.28 13.31 35.22
C VAL A 263 12.60 14.15 34.12
N PRO A 264 11.27 14.36 34.16
CA PRO A 264 10.59 15.23 33.21
C PRO A 264 11.00 16.69 33.45
N THR A 265 11.48 17.37 32.41
CA THR A 265 11.52 18.85 32.40
C THR A 265 10.09 19.37 32.38
N GLU A 266 9.68 20.04 33.46
CA GLU A 266 8.37 20.68 33.61
C GLU A 266 8.14 21.70 32.48
N GLY A 267 6.94 21.66 31.87
CA GLY A 267 6.51 22.75 30.98
C GLY A 267 5.50 22.39 29.88
N GLU A 268 5.46 21.16 29.37
CA GLU A 268 4.46 20.77 28.36
C GLU A 268 3.93 19.35 28.62
N ARG A 269 2.67 19.24 29.04
CA ARG A 269 1.97 17.96 29.22
C ARG A 269 2.03 17.17 27.92
N ALA A 270 2.48 15.92 28.00
CA ALA A 270 2.43 15.01 26.85
C ALA A 270 0.99 14.96 26.29
N PRO A 271 0.80 14.99 24.97
CA PRO A 271 -0.54 15.00 24.37
C PRO A 271 -1.34 13.80 24.88
N GLY A 272 -2.58 14.07 25.31
CA GLY A 272 -3.50 13.05 25.81
C GLY A 272 -3.68 11.89 24.83
N LEU A 273 -4.06 10.72 25.34
CA LEU A 273 -4.26 9.50 24.53
C LEU A 273 -5.19 9.73 23.33
N ALA A 274 -6.21 10.57 23.48
CA ALA A 274 -7.13 10.95 22.41
C ALA A 274 -6.42 11.69 21.26
N THR A 275 -5.60 12.70 21.57
CA THR A 275 -4.82 13.46 20.58
C THR A 275 -3.80 12.57 19.86
N ARG A 276 -3.19 11.62 20.59
CA ARG A 276 -2.26 10.64 20.02
C ARG A 276 -2.96 9.69 19.06
N ALA A 277 -4.14 9.19 19.44
CA ALA A 277 -4.96 8.36 18.57
C ALA A 277 -5.41 9.14 17.33
N ALA A 278 -5.85 10.39 17.48
CA ALA A 278 -6.25 11.24 16.37
C ALA A 278 -5.10 11.49 15.38
N ASN A 279 -3.90 11.84 15.87
CA ASN A 279 -2.71 12.01 15.02
C ASN A 279 -2.34 10.69 14.30
N ALA A 280 -2.38 9.55 15.00
CA ALA A 280 -2.11 8.25 14.38
C ALA A 280 -3.15 7.86 13.31
N ILE A 281 -4.42 8.22 13.50
CA ILE A 281 -5.48 8.03 12.51
C ILE A 281 -5.23 8.94 11.29
N ARG A 282 -4.91 10.23 11.51
CA ARG A 282 -4.56 11.17 10.44
C ARG A 282 -3.38 10.67 9.61
N TRP A 283 -2.29 10.25 10.26
CA TRP A 283 -1.12 9.69 9.59
C TRP A 283 -1.44 8.45 8.76
N ARG A 284 -2.28 7.54 9.28
CA ARG A 284 -2.69 6.35 8.51
C ARG A 284 -3.59 6.67 7.33
N ARG A 285 -4.48 7.66 7.47
CA ARG A 285 -5.31 8.12 6.35
C ARG A 285 -4.43 8.74 5.27
N LEU A 286 -3.44 9.56 5.67
CA LEU A 286 -2.46 10.13 4.76
C LEU A 286 -1.63 9.05 4.07
N LYS A 287 -1.09 8.09 4.82
CA LYS A 287 -0.35 6.95 4.27
C LYS A 287 -1.17 6.19 3.23
N ARG A 288 -2.44 5.88 3.50
CA ARG A 288 -3.31 5.21 2.52
C ARG A 288 -3.63 6.04 1.29
N ARG A 289 -3.67 7.38 1.42
CA ARG A 289 -3.92 8.27 0.29
C ARG A 289 -2.70 8.42 -0.61
N LEU A 290 -1.50 8.31 -0.04
CA LEU A 290 -0.23 8.42 -0.76
C LEU A 290 0.33 7.07 -1.20
N GLU A 291 -0.09 5.95 -0.58
CA GLU A 291 0.28 4.60 -0.98
C GLU A 291 -0.29 4.26 -2.36
N PHE A 292 0.60 3.88 -3.28
CA PHE A 292 0.20 3.40 -4.60
C PHE A 292 -0.62 2.12 -4.48
N VAL A 293 -1.83 2.12 -5.04
CA VAL A 293 -2.64 0.89 -5.14
C VAL A 293 -2.41 0.31 -6.52
N PRO A 294 -1.87 -0.92 -6.65
CA PRO A 294 -1.68 -1.52 -7.96
C PRO A 294 -3.00 -1.60 -8.72
N LEU A 295 -2.95 -1.20 -9.98
CA LEU A 295 -4.10 -1.08 -10.88
C LEU A 295 -4.97 -2.35 -10.87
N TRP A 296 -4.32 -3.51 -10.98
CA TRP A 296 -4.94 -4.83 -11.12
C TRP A 296 -5.53 -5.42 -9.84
N ARG A 297 -5.22 -4.88 -8.65
CA ARG A 297 -5.70 -5.50 -7.40
C ARG A 297 -7.22 -5.50 -7.29
N LEU A 298 -7.89 -4.43 -7.71
CA LEU A 298 -9.36 -4.34 -7.62
C LEU A 298 -10.05 -5.21 -8.68
N PRO A 299 -9.67 -5.13 -9.99
CA PRO A 299 -10.20 -6.05 -11.00
C PRO A 299 -10.05 -7.53 -10.64
N LEU A 300 -8.89 -7.96 -10.17
CA LEU A 300 -8.68 -9.37 -9.77
C LEU A 300 -9.59 -9.80 -8.62
N VAL A 301 -9.85 -8.92 -7.65
CA VAL A 301 -10.78 -9.22 -6.54
C VAL A 301 -12.22 -9.31 -7.04
N LEU A 302 -12.64 -8.43 -7.96
CA LEU A 302 -13.99 -8.44 -8.50
C LEU A 302 -14.24 -9.66 -9.40
N VAL A 303 -13.26 -10.06 -10.21
CA VAL A 303 -13.33 -11.30 -11.01
C VAL A 303 -13.39 -12.53 -10.12
N ALA A 304 -12.52 -12.63 -9.10
CA ALA A 304 -12.56 -13.76 -8.17
C ALA A 304 -13.92 -13.82 -7.43
N LEU A 305 -14.49 -12.67 -7.07
CA LEU A 305 -15.82 -12.60 -6.48
C LEU A 305 -16.90 -13.04 -7.48
N ALA A 306 -16.80 -12.64 -8.75
CA ALA A 306 -17.73 -13.04 -9.80
C ALA A 306 -17.72 -14.55 -10.06
N VAL A 307 -16.55 -15.20 -10.05
CA VAL A 307 -16.44 -16.66 -10.15
C VAL A 307 -17.16 -17.34 -8.98
N VAL A 308 -16.89 -16.89 -7.74
CA VAL A 308 -17.53 -17.45 -6.54
C VAL A 308 -19.05 -17.23 -6.58
N LEU A 309 -19.50 -16.04 -6.98
CA LEU A 309 -20.92 -15.73 -7.11
C LEU A 309 -21.60 -16.53 -8.22
N GLY A 310 -20.94 -16.72 -9.37
CA GLY A 310 -21.46 -17.53 -10.47
C GLY A 310 -21.76 -18.96 -10.00
N LEU A 311 -20.77 -19.63 -9.41
CA LEU A 311 -20.93 -20.99 -8.88
C LEU A 311 -21.98 -21.08 -7.77
N LEU A 312 -22.08 -20.07 -6.90
CA LEU A 312 -23.09 -20.03 -5.84
C LEU A 312 -24.50 -19.85 -6.39
N PHE A 313 -24.66 -19.02 -7.42
CA PHE A 313 -25.97 -18.72 -7.99
C PHE A 313 -26.49 -19.84 -8.90
N VAL A 314 -25.61 -20.57 -9.59
CA VAL A 314 -25.98 -21.84 -10.25
C VAL A 314 -26.60 -22.79 -9.22
N ALA A 315 -25.89 -23.08 -8.13
CA ALA A 315 -26.40 -23.96 -7.07
C ALA A 315 -27.67 -23.41 -6.37
N LEU A 316 -27.85 -22.09 -6.34
CA LEU A 316 -29.05 -21.46 -5.78
C LEU A 316 -30.25 -21.64 -6.72
N ASP A 317 -30.06 -21.41 -8.03
CA ASP A 317 -31.10 -21.59 -9.04
C ASP A 317 -31.54 -23.07 -9.08
N ASP A 318 -30.60 -24.04 -9.00
CA ASP A 318 -30.93 -25.47 -8.90
C ASP A 318 -31.76 -25.81 -7.65
N SER A 319 -31.45 -25.17 -6.52
CA SER A 319 -32.14 -25.41 -5.24
C SER A 319 -33.54 -24.79 -5.16
N LEU A 320 -33.83 -23.81 -6.01
CA LEU A 320 -35.07 -23.03 -6.02
C LEU A 320 -36.07 -23.53 -7.08
N GLY A 321 -35.89 -24.75 -7.61
CA GLY A 321 -36.65 -25.33 -8.72
C GLY A 321 -38.17 -25.07 -8.74
N ASP A 322 -38.76 -25.21 -9.94
CA ASP A 322 -40.09 -24.84 -10.48
C ASP A 322 -41.35 -24.68 -9.59
N ASP A 323 -41.33 -25.00 -8.29
CA ASP A 323 -42.49 -25.06 -7.40
C ASP A 323 -42.80 -23.76 -6.61
N ASP A 324 -41.98 -22.69 -6.71
CA ASP A 324 -42.26 -21.41 -6.02
C ASP A 324 -43.08 -20.44 -6.90
N PRO A 325 -44.34 -20.12 -6.57
CA PRO A 325 -45.16 -19.17 -7.34
C PRO A 325 -44.59 -17.74 -7.36
N ALA A 326 -43.61 -17.40 -6.51
CA ALA A 326 -42.92 -16.11 -6.54
C ALA A 326 -41.90 -15.97 -7.68
N THR A 327 -41.30 -17.08 -8.17
CA THR A 327 -40.35 -17.09 -9.30
C THR A 327 -41.06 -17.14 -10.65
N ALA A 328 -42.21 -17.82 -10.75
CA ALA A 328 -43.05 -17.86 -11.95
C ALA A 328 -43.61 -16.48 -12.39
N ALA A 329 -43.69 -15.52 -11.45
CA ALA A 329 -44.16 -14.16 -11.75
C ALA A 329 -43.09 -13.25 -12.39
N VAL A 330 -41.82 -13.69 -12.42
CA VAL A 330 -40.67 -12.85 -12.83
C VAL A 330 -40.10 -13.22 -14.21
N THR A 331 -40.36 -14.42 -14.75
CA THR A 331 -39.79 -14.85 -16.04
C THR A 331 -40.76 -15.67 -16.89
N GLY A 332 -40.92 -15.26 -18.15
CA GLY A 332 -41.56 -16.04 -19.22
C GLY A 332 -40.61 -16.21 -20.40
N PHE A 333 -39.31 -16.36 -20.14
CA PHE A 333 -38.27 -16.53 -21.16
C PHE A 333 -37.79 -17.97 -21.17
N ASP A 334 -37.82 -18.62 -22.34
CA ASP A 334 -37.24 -19.95 -22.48
C ASP A 334 -35.72 -19.95 -22.22
N SER A 335 -35.19 -21.13 -21.84
CA SER A 335 -33.77 -21.33 -21.55
C SER A 335 -32.85 -20.91 -22.71
N GLY A 336 -33.26 -21.09 -23.97
CA GLY A 336 -32.51 -20.66 -25.15
C GLY A 336 -32.41 -19.14 -25.28
N THR A 337 -33.50 -18.43 -25.03
CA THR A 337 -33.54 -16.96 -24.99
C THR A 337 -32.66 -16.43 -23.86
N THR A 338 -32.67 -17.07 -22.69
CA THR A 338 -31.82 -16.71 -21.54
C THR A 338 -30.33 -16.92 -21.83
N ALA A 339 -29.93 -18.05 -22.41
CA ALA A 339 -28.56 -18.31 -22.85
C ALA A 339 -28.08 -17.26 -23.87
N THR A 340 -28.96 -16.91 -24.82
CA THR A 340 -28.66 -15.89 -25.85
C THR A 340 -28.45 -14.52 -25.20
N LEU A 341 -29.32 -14.12 -24.28
CA LEU A 341 -29.22 -12.85 -23.56
C LEU A 341 -27.91 -12.76 -22.76
N LEU A 342 -27.58 -13.80 -21.99
CA LEU A 342 -26.32 -13.88 -21.23
C LEU A 342 -25.08 -13.83 -22.14
N SER A 343 -25.14 -14.49 -23.29
CA SER A 343 -24.07 -14.46 -24.30
C SER A 343 -23.89 -13.06 -24.91
N VAL A 344 -24.99 -12.36 -25.20
CA VAL A 344 -24.96 -10.96 -25.68
C VAL A 344 -24.36 -10.04 -24.62
N ILE A 345 -24.76 -10.21 -23.35
CA ILE A 345 -24.18 -9.46 -22.22
C ILE A 345 -22.67 -9.73 -22.12
N ALA A 346 -22.26 -10.99 -22.16
CA ALA A 346 -20.85 -11.38 -22.09
C ALA A 346 -20.03 -10.74 -23.23
N GLY A 347 -20.49 -10.85 -24.48
CA GLY A 347 -19.83 -10.25 -25.64
C GLY A 347 -19.73 -8.72 -25.57
N ALA A 348 -20.80 -8.06 -25.13
CA ALA A 348 -20.80 -6.61 -24.91
C ALA A 348 -19.79 -6.19 -23.83
N MET A 349 -19.70 -6.92 -22.72
CA MET A 349 -18.77 -6.61 -21.62
C MET A 349 -17.29 -6.83 -22.00
N VAL A 350 -16.96 -7.84 -22.81
CA VAL A 350 -15.60 -8.02 -23.35
C VAL A 350 -15.21 -6.84 -24.23
N THR A 351 -16.09 -6.46 -25.15
CA THR A 351 -15.87 -5.33 -26.05
C THR A 351 -15.69 -4.02 -25.27
N LEU A 352 -16.55 -3.79 -24.28
CA LEU A 352 -16.46 -2.62 -23.40
C LEU A 352 -15.15 -2.59 -22.63
N THR A 353 -14.70 -3.72 -22.08
CA THR A 353 -13.42 -3.83 -21.37
C THR A 353 -12.24 -3.47 -22.29
N GLY A 354 -12.25 -3.94 -23.53
CA GLY A 354 -11.25 -3.58 -24.54
C GLY A 354 -11.23 -2.08 -24.85
N LEU A 355 -12.41 -1.47 -25.03
CA LEU A 355 -12.55 -0.03 -25.28
C LEU A 355 -12.03 0.81 -24.11
N VAL A 356 -12.33 0.40 -22.86
CA VAL A 356 -11.80 1.05 -21.66
C VAL A 356 -10.29 0.92 -21.58
N PHE A 357 -9.73 -0.25 -21.86
CA PHE A 357 -8.27 -0.44 -21.86
C PHE A 357 -7.59 0.48 -22.87
N THR A 358 -8.14 0.60 -24.08
CA THR A 358 -7.66 1.53 -25.11
C THR A 358 -7.78 2.98 -24.65
N ALA A 359 -8.94 3.40 -24.15
CA ALA A 359 -9.18 4.76 -23.67
C ALA A 359 -8.22 5.15 -22.53
N ILE A 360 -8.01 4.25 -21.58
CA ILE A 360 -7.08 4.47 -20.46
C ILE A 360 -5.64 4.58 -20.97
N THR A 361 -5.23 3.70 -21.88
CA THR A 361 -3.88 3.71 -22.45
C THR A 361 -3.64 5.01 -23.22
N LEU A 362 -4.60 5.45 -24.03
CA LEU A 362 -4.55 6.74 -24.73
C LEU A 362 -4.51 7.92 -23.77
N ALA A 363 -5.30 7.91 -22.70
CA ALA A 363 -5.28 8.95 -21.67
C ALA A 363 -3.92 9.02 -20.95
N MET A 364 -3.30 7.86 -20.66
CA MET A 364 -1.95 7.81 -20.10
C MET A 364 -0.90 8.34 -21.10
N GLN A 365 -1.02 7.97 -22.38
CA GLN A 365 -0.12 8.45 -23.44
C GLN A 365 -0.23 9.97 -23.62
N PHE A 366 -1.45 10.51 -23.60
CA PHE A 366 -1.70 11.96 -23.65
C PHE A 366 -1.12 12.65 -22.42
N GLY A 367 -1.36 12.12 -21.21
CA GLY A 367 -0.81 12.67 -19.98
C GLY A 367 0.73 12.71 -19.98
N ALA A 368 1.37 11.65 -20.46
CA ALA A 368 2.82 11.54 -20.54
C ALA A 368 3.43 12.50 -21.58
N SER A 369 2.84 12.58 -22.77
CA SER A 369 3.36 13.39 -23.89
C SER A 369 2.97 14.86 -23.81
N GLN A 370 1.69 15.17 -23.54
CA GLN A 370 1.13 16.52 -23.68
C GLN A 370 1.00 17.30 -22.35
N ILE A 371 0.95 16.62 -21.19
CA ILE A 371 0.62 17.29 -19.91
C ILE A 371 1.82 17.37 -18.95
N SER A 372 2.14 16.27 -18.24
CA SER A 372 3.26 16.18 -17.30
C SER A 372 3.40 14.73 -16.84
N VAL A 373 4.64 14.24 -16.79
CA VAL A 373 4.94 12.86 -16.34
C VAL A 373 4.49 12.64 -14.89
N ARG A 374 4.39 13.71 -14.09
CA ARG A 374 3.95 13.65 -12.69
C ARG A 374 2.45 13.43 -12.53
N VAL A 375 1.66 13.72 -13.57
CA VAL A 375 0.20 13.56 -13.55
C VAL A 375 -0.21 12.12 -13.89
N VAL A 376 0.59 11.40 -14.69
CA VAL A 376 0.27 10.03 -15.13
C VAL A 376 0.00 9.06 -13.97
N PRO A 377 0.83 9.00 -12.91
CA PRO A 377 0.53 8.15 -11.75
C PRO A 377 -0.77 8.52 -11.04
N MET A 378 -1.20 9.79 -11.11
CA MET A 378 -2.47 10.24 -10.53
C MET A 378 -3.65 9.70 -11.34
N LEU A 379 -3.53 9.67 -12.67
CA LEU A 379 -4.54 9.06 -13.55
C LEU A 379 -4.71 7.58 -13.20
N GLN A 380 -3.62 6.82 -13.05
CA GLN A 380 -3.68 5.40 -12.71
C GLN A 380 -4.41 5.08 -11.39
N GLN A 381 -4.50 6.06 -10.47
CA GLN A 381 -5.15 5.90 -9.17
C GLN A 381 -6.64 6.29 -9.19
N GLU A 382 -7.16 6.74 -10.31
CA GLU A 382 -8.56 7.17 -10.43
C GLU A 382 -9.50 5.98 -10.16
N PRO A 383 -10.45 6.12 -9.20
CA PRO A 383 -11.27 5.00 -8.75
C PRO A 383 -12.27 4.53 -9.80
N ILE A 384 -12.91 5.43 -10.55
CA ILE A 384 -13.90 5.10 -11.58
C ILE A 384 -13.25 4.18 -12.62
N MET A 385 -12.07 4.52 -13.14
CA MET A 385 -11.33 3.70 -14.11
C MET A 385 -11.08 2.28 -13.60
N ARG A 386 -10.69 2.15 -12.33
CA ARG A 386 -10.39 0.85 -11.70
C ARG A 386 -11.65 0.02 -11.44
N TRP A 387 -12.74 0.67 -11.05
CA TRP A 387 -14.04 0.03 -10.87
C TRP A 387 -14.64 -0.40 -12.20
N SER A 388 -14.59 0.44 -13.24
CA SER A 388 -15.11 0.12 -14.57
C SER A 388 -14.43 -1.11 -15.16
N ILE A 389 -13.09 -1.15 -15.22
CA ILE A 389 -12.37 -2.35 -15.72
C ILE A 389 -12.77 -3.59 -14.93
N GLY A 390 -12.77 -3.50 -13.60
CA GLY A 390 -13.04 -4.65 -12.75
C GLY A 390 -14.48 -5.14 -12.82
N MET A 391 -15.46 -4.24 -12.90
CA MET A 391 -16.87 -4.59 -13.01
C MET A 391 -17.20 -5.14 -14.40
N PHE A 392 -16.66 -4.58 -15.48
CA PHE A 392 -16.95 -5.09 -16.83
C PHE A 392 -16.40 -6.51 -17.00
N LEU A 393 -15.18 -6.76 -16.53
CA LEU A 393 -14.59 -8.09 -16.55
C LEU A 393 -15.31 -9.07 -15.60
N ALA A 394 -15.77 -8.61 -14.43
CA ALA A 394 -16.55 -9.41 -13.50
C ALA A 394 -17.92 -9.80 -14.08
N THR A 395 -18.66 -8.85 -14.66
CA THR A 395 -19.96 -9.10 -15.31
C THR A 395 -19.82 -10.04 -16.50
N PHE A 396 -18.75 -9.89 -17.30
CA PHE A 396 -18.41 -10.85 -18.35
C PHE A 396 -18.25 -12.27 -17.79
N VAL A 397 -17.35 -12.46 -16.82
CA VAL A 397 -17.06 -13.78 -16.24
C VAL A 397 -18.31 -14.40 -15.61
N PHE A 398 -19.09 -13.61 -14.87
CA PHE A 398 -20.35 -14.07 -14.29
C PHE A 398 -21.34 -14.54 -15.36
N ALA A 399 -21.63 -13.70 -16.37
CA ALA A 399 -22.57 -14.05 -17.43
C ALA A 399 -22.11 -15.27 -18.25
N SER A 400 -20.81 -15.40 -18.51
CA SER A 400 -20.24 -16.56 -19.20
C SER A 400 -20.34 -17.86 -18.41
N ILE A 401 -20.23 -17.82 -17.07
CA ILE A 401 -20.41 -19.02 -16.24
C ILE A 401 -21.85 -19.52 -16.35
N ILE A 402 -22.84 -18.63 -16.18
CA ILE A 402 -24.26 -19.01 -16.28
C ILE A 402 -24.62 -19.46 -17.70
N ALA A 403 -24.10 -18.79 -18.72
CA ALA A 403 -24.34 -19.20 -20.11
C ALA A 403 -23.70 -20.57 -20.44
N LEU A 404 -22.52 -20.87 -19.88
CA LEU A 404 -21.85 -22.15 -20.07
C LEU A 404 -22.61 -23.28 -19.38
N ASP A 405 -23.05 -23.04 -18.15
CA ASP A 405 -23.87 -23.97 -17.37
C ASP A 405 -25.14 -24.38 -18.13
N LEU A 406 -25.90 -23.39 -18.62
CA LEU A 406 -27.11 -23.61 -19.40
C LEU A 406 -26.85 -24.34 -20.73
N ALA A 407 -25.64 -24.23 -21.28
CA ALA A 407 -25.24 -24.90 -22.53
C ALA A 407 -24.75 -26.35 -22.32
N VAL A 408 -24.23 -26.68 -21.14
CA VAL A 408 -23.67 -28.01 -20.83
C VAL A 408 -24.74 -28.95 -20.27
N ASP A 409 -25.51 -28.50 -19.29
CA ASP A 409 -26.41 -29.38 -18.53
C ASP A 409 -27.85 -29.42 -19.08
N GLY A 410 -28.21 -28.54 -20.03
CA GLY A 410 -29.52 -28.60 -20.69
C GLY A 410 -30.68 -28.58 -19.69
N ALA A 411 -30.76 -27.50 -18.91
CA ALA A 411 -31.45 -27.35 -17.63
C ALA A 411 -32.75 -28.13 -17.37
N GLU A 412 -32.79 -28.79 -16.19
CA GLU A 412 -34.03 -29.14 -15.48
C GLU A 412 -34.66 -27.94 -14.70
N ALA A 413 -33.93 -26.84 -14.47
CA ALA A 413 -34.42 -25.63 -13.78
C ALA A 413 -34.01 -24.31 -14.48
N GLU A 414 -34.93 -23.35 -14.63
CA GLU A 414 -34.64 -22.06 -15.26
C GLU A 414 -33.83 -21.11 -14.34
N PRO A 415 -32.70 -20.53 -14.79
CA PRO A 415 -31.80 -19.74 -13.95
C PRO A 415 -32.29 -18.29 -13.75
N VAL A 416 -33.40 -18.11 -13.04
CA VAL A 416 -34.09 -16.82 -12.89
C VAL A 416 -33.29 -15.83 -12.05
N VAL A 417 -32.75 -16.27 -10.91
CA VAL A 417 -32.10 -15.37 -9.95
C VAL A 417 -30.75 -14.91 -10.47
N SER A 418 -29.98 -15.81 -11.09
CA SER A 418 -28.71 -15.47 -11.73
C SER A 418 -28.89 -14.54 -12.93
N THR A 419 -29.93 -14.76 -13.75
CA THR A 419 -30.25 -13.87 -14.89
C THR A 419 -30.64 -12.47 -14.42
N GLY A 420 -31.47 -12.37 -13.38
CA GLY A 420 -31.80 -11.09 -12.75
C GLY A 420 -30.58 -10.34 -12.22
N LEU A 421 -29.64 -11.06 -11.60
CA LEU A 421 -28.37 -10.48 -11.14
C LEU A 421 -27.50 -10.04 -12.33
N ALA A 422 -27.40 -10.82 -13.40
CA ALA A 422 -26.64 -10.46 -14.59
C ALA A 422 -27.16 -9.16 -15.25
N LEU A 423 -28.48 -8.99 -15.33
CA LEU A 423 -29.12 -7.77 -15.80
C LEU A 423 -28.83 -6.58 -14.87
N GLY A 424 -28.92 -6.78 -13.55
CA GLY A 424 -28.56 -5.76 -12.56
C GLY A 424 -27.09 -5.33 -12.66
N LEU A 425 -26.17 -6.29 -12.81
CA LEU A 425 -24.74 -6.03 -13.02
C LEU A 425 -24.50 -5.29 -14.34
N THR A 426 -25.24 -5.60 -15.39
CA THR A 426 -25.18 -4.90 -16.67
C THR A 426 -25.62 -3.44 -16.53
N LEU A 427 -26.70 -3.16 -15.79
CA LEU A 427 -27.13 -1.79 -15.51
C LEU A 427 -26.07 -0.99 -14.74
N VAL A 428 -25.47 -1.59 -13.72
CA VAL A 428 -24.35 -0.98 -12.98
C VAL A 428 -23.16 -0.72 -13.90
N SER A 429 -22.84 -1.65 -14.80
CA SER A 429 -21.78 -1.48 -15.81
C SER A 429 -22.07 -0.30 -16.74
N SER A 430 -23.31 -0.13 -17.20
CA SER A 430 -23.71 1.00 -18.04
C SER A 430 -23.54 2.35 -17.35
N VAL A 431 -23.93 2.46 -16.07
CA VAL A 431 -23.71 3.68 -15.27
C VAL A 431 -22.21 3.96 -15.10
N LEU A 432 -21.42 2.92 -14.82
CA LEU A 432 -19.96 3.03 -14.70
C LEU A 432 -19.30 3.43 -16.02
N PHE A 433 -19.86 3.03 -17.16
CA PHE A 433 -19.36 3.44 -18.48
C PHE A 433 -19.57 4.94 -18.72
N VAL A 434 -20.77 5.46 -18.44
CA VAL A 434 -21.05 6.91 -18.55
C VAL A 434 -20.14 7.71 -17.61
N ALA A 435 -19.97 7.23 -16.37
CA ALA A 435 -19.07 7.86 -15.40
C ALA A 435 -17.61 7.85 -15.89
N LEU A 436 -17.16 6.76 -16.52
CA LEU A 436 -15.83 6.64 -17.09
C LEU A 436 -15.61 7.65 -18.23
N VAL A 437 -16.55 7.75 -19.17
CA VAL A 437 -16.46 8.70 -20.30
C VAL A 437 -16.36 10.14 -19.78
N SER A 438 -17.21 10.50 -18.82
CA SER A 438 -17.16 11.81 -18.17
C SER A 438 -15.79 12.06 -17.51
N ARG A 439 -15.23 11.04 -16.84
CA ARG A 439 -13.96 11.15 -16.15
C ARG A 439 -12.77 11.31 -17.10
N VAL A 440 -12.74 10.54 -18.18
CA VAL A 440 -11.72 10.66 -19.23
C VAL A 440 -11.79 12.05 -19.88
N GLY A 441 -12.99 12.55 -20.19
CA GLY A 441 -13.16 13.91 -20.72
C GLY A 441 -12.63 14.99 -19.80
N MET A 442 -12.86 14.87 -18.49
CA MET A 442 -12.32 15.81 -17.49
C MET A 442 -10.78 15.76 -17.41
N ILE A 443 -10.17 14.60 -17.64
CA ILE A 443 -8.69 14.43 -17.60
C ILE A 443 -8.03 15.05 -18.84
N LEU A 444 -8.66 14.93 -20.01
CA LEU A 444 -8.15 15.48 -21.26
C LEU A 444 -8.31 17.00 -21.35
N ASP A 445 -9.22 17.59 -20.56
CA ASP A 445 -9.40 19.03 -20.40
C ASP A 445 -8.29 19.64 -19.52
N SER A 446 -7.31 20.29 -20.16
CA SER A 446 -6.15 20.86 -19.48
C SER A 446 -6.51 21.93 -18.45
N SER A 447 -7.58 22.69 -18.67
CA SER A 447 -7.99 23.77 -17.78
C SER A 447 -8.59 23.21 -16.49
N LYS A 448 -9.47 22.19 -16.60
CA LYS A 448 -9.99 21.48 -15.42
C LYS A 448 -8.90 20.76 -14.65
N LEU A 449 -7.92 20.19 -15.35
CA LEU A 449 -6.79 19.55 -14.72
C LEU A 449 -5.94 20.55 -13.93
N LEU A 450 -5.60 21.70 -14.51
CA LEU A 450 -4.82 22.73 -13.84
C LEU A 450 -5.53 23.23 -12.57
N LEU A 451 -6.83 23.53 -12.65
CA LEU A 451 -7.64 23.91 -11.49
C LEU A 451 -7.63 22.83 -10.40
N TRP A 452 -7.73 21.56 -10.80
CA TRP A 452 -7.67 20.44 -9.87
C TRP A 452 -6.29 20.30 -9.19
N ILE A 453 -5.19 20.47 -9.93
CA ILE A 453 -3.82 20.45 -9.39
C ILE A 453 -3.61 21.60 -8.41
N ALA A 454 -4.04 22.81 -8.77
CA ALA A 454 -3.98 23.99 -7.89
C ALA A 454 -4.75 23.74 -6.59
N GLY A 455 -5.97 23.19 -6.67
CA GLY A 455 -6.77 22.83 -5.50
C GLY A 455 -6.11 21.77 -4.60
N GLN A 456 -5.37 20.80 -5.17
CA GLN A 456 -4.57 19.85 -4.39
C GLN A 456 -3.40 20.55 -3.69
N GLY A 457 -2.72 21.47 -4.38
CA GLY A 457 -1.65 22.32 -3.85
C GLY A 457 -2.11 23.13 -2.64
N ALA A 458 -3.18 23.91 -2.80
CA ALA A 458 -3.80 24.70 -1.72
C ALA A 458 -4.23 23.82 -0.53
N SER A 459 -4.83 22.66 -0.82
CA SER A 459 -5.20 21.69 0.22
C SER A 459 -3.97 21.12 0.95
N SER A 460 -2.85 20.94 0.25
CA SER A 460 -1.59 20.47 0.85
C SER A 460 -0.94 21.54 1.72
N LEU A 461 -1.00 22.81 1.30
CA LEU A 461 -0.53 23.95 2.07
C LEU A 461 -1.21 24.01 3.45
N ARG A 462 -2.55 23.93 3.48
CA ARG A 462 -3.33 23.89 4.73
C ARG A 462 -2.99 22.69 5.64
N ARG A 463 -2.47 21.60 5.08
CA ARG A 463 -2.04 20.40 5.85
C ARG A 463 -0.63 20.56 6.40
N THR A 464 0.29 21.11 5.60
CA THR A 464 1.69 21.33 5.97
C THR A 464 1.78 22.43 7.02
N PHE A 465 1.00 23.50 6.85
CA PHE A 465 0.93 24.64 7.76
C PHE A 465 -0.47 24.77 8.36
N PRO A 466 -0.84 23.90 9.32
CA PRO A 466 -2.14 23.97 9.96
C PRO A 466 -2.22 25.25 10.80
N VAL A 467 -3.12 26.15 10.41
CA VAL A 467 -3.46 27.36 11.19
C VAL A 467 -3.93 26.91 12.57
N SER A 468 -3.04 26.96 13.57
CA SER A 468 -3.42 26.65 14.94
C SER A 468 -4.17 27.86 15.49
N ALA A 469 -5.49 27.75 15.54
CA ALA A 469 -6.43 28.76 16.05
C ALA A 469 -6.28 29.08 17.56
N SER A 470 -5.17 28.74 18.22
CA SER A 470 -4.95 28.98 19.65
C SER A 470 -3.61 29.66 19.99
N ARG A 471 -3.00 30.36 19.04
CA ARG A 471 -1.81 31.19 19.32
C ARG A 471 -2.00 32.65 18.95
N ALA A 472 -3.25 33.11 18.93
CA ALA A 472 -3.52 34.53 19.15
C ALA A 472 -3.01 34.88 20.57
N GLU A 473 -2.25 35.96 20.69
CA GLU A 473 -1.91 36.64 21.95
C GLU A 473 -0.95 35.92 22.92
N ARG A 474 0.27 35.60 22.47
CA ARG A 474 1.42 35.73 23.39
C ARG A 474 2.36 36.78 22.82
N PRO A 475 2.75 37.81 23.58
CA PRO A 475 3.69 38.83 23.11
C PRO A 475 4.94 38.14 22.58
N ALA A 476 5.38 38.58 21.40
CA ALA A 476 6.68 38.24 20.85
C ALA A 476 7.75 38.77 21.80
N VAL A 477 8.11 37.97 22.80
CA VAL A 477 9.39 38.17 23.48
C VAL A 477 10.42 37.89 22.40
N ALA A 478 11.06 38.95 21.92
CA ALA A 478 12.24 38.90 21.07
C ALA A 478 13.30 38.04 21.77
N ARG A 479 13.26 36.74 21.50
CA ARG A 479 14.37 35.85 21.81
C ARG A 479 15.23 35.90 20.57
N THR A 480 16.33 36.62 20.71
CA THR A 480 17.42 36.71 19.75
C THR A 480 17.74 35.34 19.17
N HIS A 481 18.04 35.32 17.87
CA HIS A 481 18.46 34.17 17.10
C HIS A 481 19.74 33.55 17.66
N ASP A 482 19.59 32.69 18.65
CA ASP A 482 20.57 31.66 18.97
C ASP A 482 19.84 30.33 18.78
N VAL A 483 20.05 29.70 17.61
CA VAL A 483 20.00 28.24 17.53
C VAL A 483 20.87 27.79 18.71
N PRO A 484 20.35 26.99 19.67
CA PRO A 484 21.15 26.62 20.82
C PRO A 484 22.35 25.93 20.21
N ALA A 485 23.55 26.51 20.42
CA ALA A 485 24.80 26.05 19.84
C ALA A 485 24.73 24.53 19.84
N ILE A 486 24.57 23.96 18.63
CA ILE A 486 24.40 22.52 18.45
C ILE A 486 25.61 21.97 19.16
N ALA A 487 25.40 21.43 20.37
CA ALA A 487 26.51 21.10 21.24
C ALA A 487 27.49 20.30 20.40
N ASP A 488 28.78 20.64 20.48
CA ASP A 488 29.91 20.04 19.74
C ASP A 488 30.10 18.52 20.03
N GLY A 489 29.03 17.82 20.41
CA GLY A 489 28.96 16.38 20.56
C GLY A 489 28.71 15.68 19.22
N GLU A 490 29.30 14.49 19.11
CA GLU A 490 29.13 13.58 17.97
C GLU A 490 27.65 13.38 17.62
N SER A 491 27.31 13.64 16.35
CA SER A 491 25.99 13.33 15.81
C SER A 491 25.95 11.87 15.35
N THR A 492 24.82 11.20 15.57
CA THR A 492 24.58 9.88 14.97
C THR A 492 23.72 10.03 13.72
N PRO A 493 24.29 9.86 12.51
CA PRO A 493 23.51 9.97 11.27
C PRO A 493 22.66 8.71 11.08
N ILE A 494 21.36 8.92 10.82
CA ILE A 494 20.44 7.85 10.44
C ILE A 494 20.28 7.89 8.94
N VAL A 495 20.90 6.94 8.26
CA VAL A 495 20.92 6.83 6.81
C VAL A 495 19.84 5.89 6.27
N LEU A 496 19.42 6.11 5.03
CA LEU A 496 18.56 5.19 4.31
C LEU A 496 19.35 3.92 3.90
N ARG A 497 19.25 2.86 4.73
CA ARG A 497 20.03 1.61 4.55
C ARG A 497 19.42 0.59 3.58
N ARG A 498 18.12 0.65 3.31
CA ARG A 498 17.45 -0.34 2.44
C ARG A 498 16.95 0.36 1.18
N PRO A 499 17.03 -0.29 0.00
CA PRO A 499 16.19 0.10 -1.12
C PRO A 499 14.75 0.01 -0.61
N ALA A 500 14.05 1.15 -0.56
CA ALA A 500 12.63 1.12 -0.31
C ALA A 500 11.99 0.30 -1.44
N ALA A 501 11.11 -0.64 -1.09
CA ALA A 501 10.29 -1.35 -2.08
C ALA A 501 9.24 -0.42 -2.73
N GLU A 502 9.11 0.78 -2.16
CA GLU A 502 8.30 1.91 -2.59
C GLU A 502 9.30 2.98 -3.08
N GLY A 503 8.94 3.85 -4.04
CA GLY A 503 9.88 4.82 -4.64
C GLY A 503 10.61 5.74 -3.66
N ARG A 504 11.50 6.60 -4.18
CA ARG A 504 12.49 7.35 -3.37
C ARG A 504 12.18 8.81 -3.13
N VAL A 505 11.04 9.30 -3.61
CA VAL A 505 10.62 10.68 -3.37
C VAL A 505 9.89 10.76 -2.03
N LEU A 506 10.31 11.69 -1.16
CA LEU A 506 9.67 11.87 0.14
C LEU A 506 8.32 12.59 -0.01
N LEU A 507 7.22 11.94 0.37
CA LEU A 507 5.86 12.47 0.20
C LEU A 507 5.26 13.07 1.48
N ALA A 508 5.71 12.64 2.66
CA ALA A 508 5.20 13.19 3.91
C ALA A 508 6.13 12.91 5.10
N ILE A 509 6.10 13.81 6.10
CA ILE A 509 6.86 13.73 7.35
C ILE A 509 5.90 13.86 8.54
N ASP A 510 5.91 12.91 9.47
CA ASP A 510 5.17 12.98 10.74
C ASP A 510 5.97 13.76 11.79
N LEU A 511 6.05 15.07 11.64
CA LEU A 511 6.79 15.96 12.55
C LEU A 511 6.33 15.79 14.01
N ARG A 512 5.02 15.65 14.25
CA ARG A 512 4.46 15.48 15.60
C ARG A 512 4.99 14.23 16.29
N ARG A 513 5.11 13.12 15.55
CA ARG A 513 5.65 11.88 16.08
C ARG A 513 7.15 11.94 16.27
N ILE A 514 7.89 12.60 15.37
CA ILE A 514 9.32 12.85 15.54
C ILE A 514 9.56 13.69 16.80
N GLN A 515 8.77 14.76 17.03
CA GLN A 515 8.89 15.60 18.23
C GLN A 515 8.66 14.79 19.50
N TRP A 516 7.64 13.92 19.48
CA TRP A 516 7.37 13.03 20.59
C TRP A 516 8.50 12.03 20.85
N LEU A 517 9.10 11.45 19.79
CA LEU A 517 10.25 10.55 19.91
C LEU A 517 11.50 11.28 20.43
N ALA A 518 11.79 12.47 19.90
CA ALA A 518 12.87 13.34 20.36
C ALA A 518 12.74 13.69 21.85
N ARG A 519 11.53 14.06 22.29
CA ARG A 519 11.22 14.30 23.71
C ARG A 519 11.39 13.05 24.57
N ARG A 520 10.86 11.92 24.10
CA ARG A 520 10.94 10.64 24.83
C ARG A 520 12.38 10.15 25.01
N TRP A 521 13.23 10.38 24.01
CA TRP A 521 14.62 9.96 24.03
C TRP A 521 15.56 11.01 24.62
N GLY A 522 15.08 12.24 24.87
CA GLY A 522 15.92 13.34 25.35
C GLY A 522 16.96 13.80 24.32
N VAL A 523 16.68 13.62 23.02
CA VAL A 523 17.61 13.95 21.92
C VAL A 523 17.08 15.11 21.09
N THR A 524 17.99 15.78 20.37
CA THR A 524 17.65 16.72 19.31
C THR A 524 17.76 15.98 17.97
N VAL A 525 16.73 16.12 17.12
CA VAL A 525 16.68 15.44 15.82
C VAL A 525 16.64 16.50 14.72
N ILE A 526 17.69 16.59 13.91
CA ILE A 526 17.70 17.43 12.71
C ILE A 526 17.21 16.59 11.54
N VAL A 527 16.17 17.04 10.85
CA VAL A 527 15.62 16.39 9.65
C VAL A 527 16.36 16.96 8.43
N ARG A 528 17.06 16.12 7.68
CA ARG A 528 17.91 16.53 6.55
C ARG A 528 17.23 16.48 5.19
N VAL A 529 16.00 15.97 5.15
CA VAL A 529 15.23 15.77 3.93
C VAL A 529 13.93 16.57 3.97
N SER A 530 13.54 17.15 2.85
CA SER A 530 12.29 17.91 2.69
C SER A 530 11.28 17.13 1.86
N ILE A 531 9.99 17.47 2.03
CA ILE A 531 8.93 16.88 1.21
C ILE A 531 9.17 17.27 -0.26
N GLY A 532 9.09 16.29 -1.15
CA GLY A 532 9.39 16.40 -2.57
C GLY A 532 10.80 15.95 -2.95
N ASP A 533 11.71 15.79 -1.99
CA ASP A 533 13.11 15.45 -2.29
C ASP A 533 13.25 13.99 -2.73
N PHE A 534 14.07 13.77 -3.75
CA PHE A 534 14.57 12.44 -4.09
C PHE A 534 15.68 12.05 -3.12
N VAL A 535 15.46 11.00 -2.33
CA VAL A 535 16.41 10.56 -1.32
C VAL A 535 17.26 9.41 -1.85
N ALA A 536 18.52 9.70 -2.13
CA ALA A 536 19.49 8.71 -2.61
C ALA A 536 19.77 7.61 -1.58
N GLN A 537 20.25 6.46 -2.04
CA GLN A 537 20.65 5.38 -1.15
C GLN A 537 21.85 5.80 -0.32
N GLY A 538 21.83 5.52 0.98
CA GLY A 538 22.86 5.98 1.91
C GLY A 538 22.74 7.46 2.31
N ALA A 539 21.80 8.22 1.75
CA ALA A 539 21.56 9.60 2.18
C ALA A 539 21.12 9.65 3.65
N THR A 540 21.63 10.66 4.34
CA THR A 540 21.27 10.93 5.74
C THR A 540 19.87 11.50 5.82
N LEU A 541 18.99 10.82 6.56
CA LEU A 541 17.61 11.25 6.79
C LEU A 541 17.50 12.14 8.01
N PHE A 542 18.23 11.78 9.07
CA PHE A 542 18.21 12.48 10.36
C PHE A 542 19.62 12.55 10.93
N ASP A 543 19.98 13.68 11.52
CA ASP A 543 21.09 13.77 12.46
C ASP A 543 20.54 13.82 13.87
N VAL A 544 21.02 12.93 14.74
CA VAL A 544 20.55 12.85 16.13
C VAL A 544 21.67 13.24 17.07
N TYR A 545 21.41 14.23 17.92
CA TYR A 545 22.34 14.76 18.91
C TYR A 545 21.85 14.41 20.33
N GLY A 546 22.74 13.83 21.15
CA GLY A 546 22.48 13.51 22.56
C GLY A 546 23.45 12.46 23.12
N ARG A 547 23.80 12.55 24.42
CA ARG A 547 24.71 11.60 25.08
C ARG A 547 24.00 10.26 25.37
N SER A 548 24.58 9.15 24.90
CA SER A 548 24.16 7.74 25.13
C SER A 548 22.79 7.33 24.57
N VAL A 549 22.77 6.93 23.29
CA VAL A 549 21.53 6.88 22.51
C VAL A 549 20.98 5.45 22.32
N ARG A 550 19.84 5.13 22.97
CA ARG A 550 18.90 4.07 22.55
C ARG A 550 17.88 4.62 21.53
N VAL A 551 18.32 5.34 20.50
CA VAL A 551 17.44 5.69 19.37
C VAL A 551 17.16 4.42 18.59
N ARG A 552 15.92 4.28 18.15
CA ARG A 552 15.48 3.19 17.31
C ARG A 552 15.30 3.75 15.90
N PRO A 553 16.27 3.57 14.98
CA PRO A 553 16.21 4.17 13.63
C PRO A 553 14.90 3.85 12.91
N HIS A 554 14.40 2.61 13.05
CA HIS A 554 13.15 2.18 12.45
C HIS A 554 11.91 3.01 12.89
N GLN A 555 11.93 3.61 14.08
CA GLN A 555 10.82 4.43 14.56
C GLN A 555 10.82 5.80 13.88
N LEU A 556 11.99 6.41 13.67
CA LEU A 556 12.14 7.65 12.90
C LEU A 556 11.85 7.42 11.42
N THR A 557 12.41 6.38 10.81
CA THR A 557 12.12 6.07 9.39
C THR A 557 10.65 5.74 9.16
N SER A 558 9.93 5.16 10.14
CA SER A 558 8.47 4.94 10.04
C SER A 558 7.62 6.23 10.09
N CYS A 559 8.25 7.38 10.32
CA CYS A 559 7.63 8.71 10.27
C CYS A 559 7.79 9.36 8.89
N LEU A 560 8.46 8.71 7.95
CA LEU A 560 8.60 9.15 6.57
C LEU A 560 7.72 8.26 5.67
N ILE A 561 7.10 8.87 4.66
CA ILE A 561 6.40 8.16 3.59
C ILE A 561 7.12 8.48 2.29
N PHE A 562 7.55 7.46 1.56
CA PHE A 562 8.18 7.61 0.26
C PHE A 562 7.24 7.13 -0.86
N GLY A 563 7.48 7.59 -2.09
CA GLY A 563 6.76 7.15 -3.29
C GLY A 563 7.57 7.38 -4.58
N ASP A 564 7.00 6.96 -5.71
CA ASP A 564 7.71 6.90 -7.01
C ASP A 564 7.91 8.28 -7.65
N ALA A 565 6.94 9.18 -7.50
CA ALA A 565 6.99 10.54 -8.01
C ALA A 565 6.38 11.52 -7.01
N GLY A 566 6.81 12.77 -7.08
CA GLY A 566 6.19 13.85 -6.31
C GLY A 566 4.72 14.01 -6.71
N SER A 567 3.82 13.91 -5.74
CA SER A 567 2.39 14.14 -5.95
C SER A 567 2.04 15.60 -5.63
N PRO A 568 1.27 16.31 -6.46
CA PRO A 568 0.69 17.61 -6.11
C PRO A 568 -0.09 17.61 -4.79
N ALA A 569 -0.64 16.46 -4.39
CA ALA A 569 -1.31 16.32 -3.09
C ALA A 569 -0.34 16.20 -1.91
N ALA A 570 0.95 15.95 -2.15
CA ALA A 570 1.96 15.78 -1.11
C ALA A 570 2.49 17.12 -0.58
N SER A 571 2.73 18.10 -1.46
CA SER A 571 3.28 19.40 -1.07
C SER A 571 2.90 20.53 -2.03
N PRO A 572 2.89 21.80 -1.55
CA PRO A 572 2.69 22.95 -2.42
C PRO A 572 3.78 23.06 -3.49
N THR A 573 5.02 22.70 -3.15
CA THR A 573 6.14 22.64 -4.11
C THR A 573 5.87 21.68 -5.27
N ALA A 574 5.37 20.48 -4.98
CA ALA A 574 5.03 19.51 -6.03
C ALA A 574 3.87 19.98 -6.91
N ALA A 575 2.94 20.75 -6.37
CA ALA A 575 1.86 21.36 -7.16
C ALA A 575 2.38 22.48 -8.06
N LEU A 576 3.20 23.41 -7.54
CA LEU A 576 3.85 24.45 -8.34
C LEU A 576 4.69 23.82 -9.46
N GLN A 577 5.52 22.82 -9.15
CA GLN A 577 6.31 22.10 -10.15
C GLN A 577 5.43 21.44 -11.22
N ALA A 578 4.32 20.79 -10.84
CA ALA A 578 3.43 20.15 -11.82
C ALA A 578 2.76 21.17 -12.74
N ILE A 579 2.40 22.36 -12.22
CA ILE A 579 1.82 23.44 -13.04
C ILE A 579 2.91 24.06 -13.95
N SER A 580 4.11 24.31 -13.42
CA SER A 580 5.26 24.76 -14.22
C SER A 580 5.63 23.77 -15.32
N ASP A 581 5.65 22.45 -15.04
CA ASP A 581 5.90 21.41 -16.04
C ASP A 581 4.87 21.47 -17.20
N ILE A 582 3.60 21.77 -16.90
CA ILE A 582 2.54 21.94 -17.90
C ILE A 582 2.80 23.20 -18.74
N ALA A 583 3.17 24.31 -18.10
CA ALA A 583 3.53 25.54 -18.81
C ALA A 583 4.74 25.33 -19.74
N LEU A 584 5.80 24.69 -19.25
CA LEU A 584 7.02 24.41 -20.02
C LEU A 584 6.75 23.51 -21.23
N LYS A 585 5.91 22.48 -21.05
CA LYS A 585 5.48 21.65 -22.18
C LYS A 585 4.64 22.43 -23.17
N ALA A 586 3.72 23.28 -22.72
CA ALA A 586 2.95 24.12 -23.62
C ALA A 586 3.85 25.07 -24.44
N LEU A 587 4.91 25.61 -23.83
CA LEU A 587 5.91 26.47 -24.49
C LEU A 587 6.94 25.71 -25.35
N SER A 588 6.94 24.37 -25.31
CA SER A 588 7.89 23.58 -26.08
C SER A 588 7.70 23.79 -27.59
N PRO A 589 8.77 23.73 -28.41
CA PRO A 589 8.67 23.96 -29.85
C PRO A 589 7.71 23.03 -30.59
N SER A 590 7.45 21.83 -30.05
CA SER A 590 6.54 20.85 -30.62
C SER A 590 5.06 21.11 -30.33
N ILE A 591 4.73 21.91 -29.30
CA ILE A 591 3.34 22.23 -28.91
C ILE A 591 3.02 23.70 -29.22
N ASN A 592 3.88 24.63 -28.78
CA ASN A 592 3.78 26.07 -29.02
C ASN A 592 2.39 26.66 -28.70
N ASP A 593 1.88 26.40 -27.50
CA ASP A 593 0.59 26.85 -26.98
C ASP A 593 0.77 27.87 -25.83
N PRO A 594 0.99 29.16 -26.14
CA PRO A 594 1.17 30.19 -25.12
C PRO A 594 -0.11 30.44 -24.30
N GLY A 595 -1.29 30.15 -24.85
CA GLY A 595 -2.56 30.27 -24.13
C GLY A 595 -2.66 29.29 -22.94
N ARG A 596 -2.26 28.02 -23.13
CA ARG A 596 -2.17 27.05 -22.04
C ARG A 596 -1.11 27.44 -21.01
N ALA A 597 -0.01 28.05 -21.43
CA ALA A 597 1.01 28.55 -20.50
C ALA A 597 0.47 29.73 -19.64
N VAL A 598 -0.29 30.65 -20.23
CA VAL A 598 -0.97 31.74 -19.50
C VAL A 598 -1.94 31.18 -18.44
N GLN A 599 -2.76 30.18 -18.79
CA GLN A 599 -3.66 29.52 -17.82
C GLN A 599 -2.90 28.85 -16.68
N ALA A 600 -1.73 28.26 -16.95
CA ALA A 600 -0.90 27.70 -15.90
C ALA A 600 -0.35 28.81 -14.98
N ILE A 601 0.06 29.96 -15.54
CA ILE A 601 0.52 31.13 -14.77
C ILE A 601 -0.60 31.68 -13.87
N ASP A 602 -1.86 31.70 -14.33
CA ASP A 602 -3.00 32.11 -13.49
C ASP A 602 -3.09 31.29 -12.20
N HIS A 603 -2.99 29.96 -12.33
CA HIS A 603 -3.04 29.07 -11.17
C HIS A 603 -1.78 29.12 -10.30
N LEU A 604 -0.62 29.48 -10.86
CA LEU A 604 0.59 29.75 -10.08
C LEU A 604 0.44 31.03 -9.24
N GLU A 605 -0.16 32.09 -9.80
CA GLU A 605 -0.45 33.34 -9.09
C GLU A 605 -1.32 33.07 -7.85
N ASP A 606 -2.45 32.39 -8.04
CA ASP A 606 -3.38 32.03 -6.95
C ASP A 606 -2.66 31.25 -5.84
N LEU A 607 -1.87 30.23 -6.22
CA LEU A 607 -1.20 29.38 -5.25
C LEU A 607 -0.08 30.13 -4.51
N LEU A 608 0.64 31.03 -5.18
CA LEU A 608 1.66 31.89 -4.55
C LEU A 608 1.03 32.90 -3.59
N LEU A 609 -0.13 33.48 -3.93
CA LEU A 609 -0.91 34.34 -3.04
C LEU A 609 -1.38 33.60 -1.78
N GLU A 610 -1.74 32.32 -1.89
CA GLU A 610 -2.04 31.49 -0.71
C GLU A 610 -0.78 31.17 0.14
N ILE A 611 0.38 30.95 -0.50
CA ILE A 611 1.65 30.59 0.16
C ILE A 611 2.26 31.77 0.92
N ALA A 612 2.28 32.96 0.33
CA ALA A 612 2.96 34.14 0.85
C ALA A 612 2.66 34.45 2.35
N PRO A 613 1.39 34.53 2.81
CA PRO A 613 1.09 34.83 4.20
C PRO A 613 1.44 33.70 5.16
N VAL A 614 1.57 32.47 4.68
CA VAL A 614 1.89 31.29 5.48
C VAL A 614 3.37 31.25 5.80
N VAL A 615 4.23 31.43 4.78
CA VAL A 615 5.70 31.43 4.94
C VAL A 615 6.13 32.55 5.89
N ARG A 616 5.55 33.75 5.76
CA ARG A 616 5.84 34.89 6.65
C ARG A 616 5.56 34.61 8.14
N ARG A 617 4.50 33.84 8.43
CA ARG A 617 4.15 33.48 9.82
C ARG A 617 5.11 32.45 10.40
N ASP A 618 5.74 31.63 9.56
CA ASP A 618 6.69 30.61 10.01
C ASP A 618 8.05 31.25 10.35
N ASP A 619 8.53 32.17 9.50
CA ASP A 619 9.78 32.92 9.71
C ASP A 619 9.79 33.69 11.05
N SER A 620 8.63 34.15 11.50
CA SER A 620 8.47 34.90 12.77
C SER A 620 8.35 34.03 14.02
N HIS A 621 8.32 32.70 13.88
CA HIS A 621 8.07 31.76 14.98
C HIS A 621 9.13 30.64 15.09
N VAL A 622 10.42 30.99 15.04
CA VAL A 622 11.51 30.06 15.39
C VAL A 622 11.55 29.85 16.92
N VAL A 623 10.60 29.07 17.43
CA VAL A 623 10.67 28.50 18.77
C VAL A 623 11.77 27.43 18.75
N LEU A 624 12.57 27.38 19.82
CA LEU A 624 13.51 26.30 20.14
C LEU A 624 12.79 24.94 20.21
N THR A 625 12.46 24.38 19.06
CA THR A 625 11.87 23.06 18.93
C THR A 625 13.03 22.07 18.79
N ARG A 626 12.96 20.89 19.43
CA ARG A 626 13.98 19.82 19.30
C ARG A 626 14.06 19.19 17.89
N ILE A 627 13.49 19.88 16.89
CA ILE A 627 13.51 19.56 15.48
C ILE A 627 13.92 20.81 14.73
N ALA A 628 15.02 20.71 13.97
CA ALA A 628 15.38 21.65 12.92
C ALA A 628 15.25 20.92 11.57
N GLY A 629 14.73 21.59 10.54
CA GLY A 629 14.49 21.02 9.22
C GLY A 629 14.99 21.92 8.10
N TYR A 630 15.10 21.35 6.89
CA TYR A 630 15.27 22.11 5.66
C TYR A 630 13.93 22.74 5.26
N GLU A 631 13.79 24.04 5.49
CA GLU A 631 12.62 24.83 5.11
C GLU A 631 12.91 25.60 3.82
N ARG A 632 11.91 25.68 2.93
CA ARG A 632 12.01 26.45 1.69
C ARG A 632 11.67 27.90 2.00
N THR A 633 12.51 28.82 1.52
CA THR A 633 12.29 30.25 1.63
C THR A 633 11.16 30.69 0.69
N TRP A 634 10.61 31.88 0.94
CA TRP A 634 9.67 32.51 0.00
C TRP A 634 10.25 32.59 -1.42
N GLY A 635 11.52 32.96 -1.55
CA GLY A 635 12.22 33.03 -2.83
C GLY A 635 12.28 31.69 -3.57
N ASP A 636 12.37 30.56 -2.86
CA ASP A 636 12.38 29.23 -3.48
C ASP A 636 11.02 28.91 -4.11
N TYR A 637 9.91 29.25 -3.44
CA TYR A 637 8.56 29.04 -4.00
C TYR A 637 8.32 29.86 -5.25
N VAL A 638 8.72 31.14 -5.23
CA VAL A 638 8.66 32.02 -6.40
C VAL A 638 9.52 31.44 -7.53
N SER A 639 10.76 31.01 -7.24
CA SER A 639 11.67 30.43 -8.22
C SER A 639 11.08 29.24 -8.96
N ILE A 640 10.52 28.29 -8.21
CA ILE A 640 9.88 27.08 -8.76
C ILE A 640 8.71 27.43 -9.70
N ALA A 641 7.97 28.48 -9.38
CA ALA A 641 6.82 28.91 -10.16
C ALA A 641 7.23 29.69 -11.42
N THR A 642 8.23 30.57 -11.33
CA THR A 642 8.45 31.58 -12.38
C THR A 642 9.69 31.35 -13.23
N ASP A 643 10.78 30.81 -12.67
CA ASP A 643 12.10 30.97 -13.28
C ASP A 643 12.25 30.17 -14.57
N GLU A 644 11.87 28.89 -14.58
CA GLU A 644 11.90 28.08 -15.80
C GLU A 644 10.95 28.64 -16.86
N ILE A 645 9.72 29.01 -16.48
CA ILE A 645 8.74 29.60 -17.41
C ILE A 645 9.31 30.87 -18.05
N ARG A 646 9.98 31.72 -17.26
CA ARG A 646 10.66 32.92 -17.76
C ARG A 646 11.69 32.55 -18.83
N HIS A 647 12.58 31.60 -18.56
CA HIS A 647 13.61 31.18 -19.51
C HIS A 647 13.04 30.65 -20.82
N PHE A 648 11.92 29.91 -20.76
CA PHE A 648 11.25 29.35 -21.95
C PHE A 648 10.17 30.26 -22.57
N SER A 649 9.92 31.44 -22.02
CA SER A 649 8.95 32.41 -22.56
C SER A 649 9.44 33.15 -23.80
N GLY A 650 10.69 32.89 -24.23
CA GLY A 650 11.31 33.57 -25.36
C GLY A 650 10.50 33.42 -26.65
N GLY A 651 10.24 34.54 -27.31
CA GLY A 651 9.39 34.59 -28.51
C GLY A 651 7.87 34.63 -28.24
N SER A 652 7.42 34.68 -26.98
CA SER A 652 6.01 34.87 -26.63
C SER A 652 5.79 36.09 -25.72
N ALA A 653 5.47 37.23 -26.35
CA ALA A 653 5.09 38.44 -25.61
C ALA A 653 3.87 38.18 -24.70
N GLN A 654 2.94 37.32 -25.13
CA GLN A 654 1.76 36.92 -24.35
C GLN A 654 2.13 36.42 -22.95
N VAL A 655 3.10 35.52 -22.88
CA VAL A 655 3.55 34.85 -21.66
C VAL A 655 4.37 35.79 -20.79
N GLN A 656 5.26 36.59 -21.40
CA GLN A 656 6.07 37.58 -20.70
C GLN A 656 5.20 38.64 -20.02
N ARG A 657 4.17 39.15 -20.70
CA ARG A 657 3.20 40.11 -20.13
C ARG A 657 2.43 39.52 -18.95
N ARG A 658 1.98 38.27 -19.06
CA ARG A 658 1.22 37.61 -17.99
C ARG A 658 2.09 37.33 -16.78
N LEU A 659 3.32 36.87 -16.98
CA LEU A 659 4.29 36.62 -15.91
C LEU A 659 4.63 37.92 -15.16
N ARG A 660 4.75 39.03 -15.89
CA ARG A 660 4.89 40.36 -15.32
C ARG A 660 3.68 40.77 -14.48
N ALA A 661 2.46 40.54 -14.96
CA ALA A 661 1.25 40.79 -14.20
C ALA A 661 1.21 39.99 -12.89
N LEU A 662 1.59 38.71 -12.93
CA LEU A 662 1.72 37.88 -11.72
C LEU A 662 2.67 38.51 -10.70
N LEU A 663 3.86 38.94 -11.14
CA LEU A 663 4.86 39.54 -10.24
C LEU A 663 4.35 40.86 -9.65
N HIS A 664 3.69 41.71 -10.44
CA HIS A 664 3.09 42.94 -9.92
C HIS A 664 1.94 42.67 -8.93
N THR A 665 1.08 41.69 -9.20
CA THR A 665 0.02 41.29 -8.27
C THR A 665 0.62 40.81 -6.95
N LEU A 666 1.66 39.98 -6.99
CA LEU A 666 2.34 39.52 -5.77
C LEU A 666 3.00 40.66 -5.00
N ILE A 667 3.65 41.62 -5.68
CA ILE A 667 4.24 42.80 -5.03
C ILE A 667 3.15 43.64 -4.34
N ALA A 668 2.02 43.85 -5.00
CA ALA A 668 0.90 44.61 -4.44
C ALA A 668 0.23 43.90 -3.25
N ALA A 669 0.20 42.56 -3.25
CA ALA A 669 -0.46 41.77 -2.21
C ALA A 669 0.44 41.40 -1.02
N THR A 670 1.78 41.48 -1.17
CA THR A 670 2.75 41.05 -0.15
C THR A 670 3.43 42.25 0.54
N PRO A 671 3.89 42.11 1.80
CA PRO A 671 4.63 43.16 2.49
C PRO A 671 6.06 43.31 1.95
N ALA A 672 6.69 44.45 2.23
CA ALA A 672 8.02 44.83 1.73
C ALA A 672 9.13 43.78 1.98
N GLU A 673 9.05 43.01 3.07
CA GLU A 673 10.01 41.93 3.40
C GLU A 673 10.04 40.81 2.33
N GLN A 674 8.93 40.61 1.61
CA GLN A 674 8.78 39.55 0.59
C GLN A 674 9.00 40.06 -0.85
N HIS A 675 9.24 41.36 -1.04
CA HIS A 675 9.45 41.99 -2.35
C HIS A 675 10.77 41.63 -3.05
N PRO A 676 11.94 41.53 -2.37
CA PRO A 676 13.22 41.34 -3.03
C PRO A 676 13.28 40.17 -4.05
N PRO A 677 12.78 38.96 -3.76
CA PRO A 677 12.79 37.88 -4.74
C PRO A 677 11.89 38.14 -5.95
N LEU A 678 10.81 38.93 -5.81
CA LEU A 678 9.88 39.29 -6.88
C LEU A 678 10.48 40.35 -7.80
N GLU A 679 11.04 41.41 -7.21
CA GLU A 679 11.69 42.50 -7.94
C GLU A 679 12.88 42.01 -8.77
N ALA A 680 13.70 41.10 -8.21
CA ALA A 680 14.81 40.51 -8.94
C ALA A 680 14.35 39.75 -10.20
N ARG A 681 13.18 39.10 -10.15
CA ARG A 681 12.62 38.35 -11.29
C ARG A 681 11.97 39.26 -12.31
N LEU A 682 11.35 40.34 -11.85
CA LEU A 682 10.81 41.40 -12.71
C LEU A 682 11.94 42.07 -13.51
N ALA A 683 13.02 42.47 -12.84
CA ALA A 683 14.19 43.07 -13.49
C ALA A 683 14.82 42.13 -14.52
N ALA A 684 14.96 40.84 -14.17
CA ALA A 684 15.50 39.86 -15.09
C ALA A 684 14.58 39.55 -16.28
N LEU A 685 13.25 39.66 -16.12
CA LEU A 685 12.28 39.58 -17.22
C LEU A 685 12.38 40.81 -18.14
N ASP A 686 12.62 42.01 -17.59
CA ASP A 686 12.90 43.22 -18.38
C ASP A 686 14.17 43.11 -19.20
N ASP A 687 15.24 42.60 -18.58
CA ASP A 687 16.50 42.32 -19.25
C ASP A 687 16.34 41.29 -20.37
N GLN A 688 15.52 40.26 -20.17
CA GLN A 688 15.23 39.26 -21.19
C GLN A 688 14.47 39.86 -22.37
N ALA A 689 13.40 40.63 -22.12
CA ALA A 689 12.63 41.27 -23.17
C ALA A 689 13.51 42.17 -24.06
N ARG A 690 14.45 42.93 -23.46
CA ARG A 690 15.41 43.78 -24.20
C ARG A 690 16.37 42.99 -25.10
N ARG A 691 16.71 41.75 -24.74
CA ARG A 691 17.60 40.89 -25.54
C ARG A 691 16.89 40.20 -26.69
N GLU A 692 15.61 39.88 -26.52
CA GLU A 692 14.85 39.08 -27.47
C GLU A 692 14.10 39.93 -28.51
N TRP A 693 13.47 41.03 -28.06
CA TRP A 693 12.65 41.88 -28.92
C TRP A 693 13.45 43.08 -29.42
N HIS A 694 13.72 43.08 -30.73
CA HIS A 694 14.50 44.12 -31.39
C HIS A 694 13.60 45.23 -31.97
N ASP A 695 12.35 44.89 -32.31
CA ASP A 695 11.37 45.87 -32.77
C ASP A 695 10.85 46.72 -31.60
N PRO A 696 10.83 48.06 -31.70
CA PRO A 696 10.36 48.94 -30.64
C PRO A 696 8.89 48.77 -30.24
N LEU A 697 8.03 48.26 -31.13
CA LEU A 697 6.65 47.92 -30.82
C LEU A 697 6.59 46.64 -29.99
N ASP A 698 7.25 45.58 -30.44
CA ASP A 698 7.22 44.28 -29.76
C ASP A 698 7.86 44.34 -28.38
N LEU A 699 8.98 45.08 -28.23
CA LEU A 699 9.61 45.31 -26.94
C LEU A 699 8.65 46.01 -25.96
N ARG A 700 7.96 47.05 -26.43
CA ARG A 700 6.99 47.80 -25.62
C ARG A 700 5.80 46.94 -25.23
N LEU A 701 5.29 46.13 -26.16
CA LEU A 701 4.19 45.22 -25.91
C LEU A 701 4.60 44.09 -24.96
N ALA A 702 5.80 43.54 -25.07
CA ALA A 702 6.30 42.50 -24.16
C ALA A 702 6.57 43.02 -22.74
N GLN A 703 6.94 44.29 -22.60
CA GLN A 703 7.12 44.96 -21.30
C GLN A 703 5.81 45.44 -20.67
N ALA A 704 4.69 45.38 -21.41
CA ALA A 704 3.37 45.70 -20.89
C ALA A 704 2.97 44.74 -19.77
N THR A 705 2.31 45.28 -18.74
CA THR A 705 1.60 44.42 -17.78
C THR A 705 0.21 44.11 -18.34
N ASP A 706 -0.14 42.82 -18.38
CA ASP A 706 -1.45 42.35 -18.83
C ASP A 706 -1.90 41.10 -18.07
N PRO A 707 -2.93 41.22 -17.20
CA PRO A 707 -3.49 40.10 -16.46
C PRO A 707 -4.13 39.01 -17.33
N GLN A 708 -4.61 39.33 -18.53
CA GLN A 708 -5.23 38.36 -19.44
C GLN A 708 -4.23 37.80 -20.46
N GLY A 709 -3.12 38.51 -20.66
CA GLY A 709 -2.09 38.18 -21.62
C GLY A 709 -2.45 38.45 -23.09
N PHE A 710 -3.68 38.83 -23.44
CA PHE A 710 -4.11 39.05 -24.84
C PHE A 710 -3.39 40.23 -25.53
N GLY A 711 -2.95 41.21 -24.75
CA GLY A 711 -2.37 42.46 -25.20
C GLY A 711 -3.42 43.54 -25.36
N SER A 712 -3.02 44.77 -25.12
CA SER A 712 -3.78 45.95 -25.54
C SER A 712 -3.03 46.67 -26.66
N GLN A 713 -3.77 47.39 -27.51
CA GLN A 713 -3.20 48.24 -28.57
C GLN A 713 -2.11 49.20 -28.04
N TRP A 714 -2.24 49.62 -26.79
CA TRP A 714 -1.39 50.62 -26.15
C TRP A 714 -0.29 50.02 -25.28
N GLY A 715 -0.21 48.69 -25.14
CA GLY A 715 0.75 48.03 -24.24
C GLY A 715 0.53 48.39 -22.77
N ARG A 716 -0.69 48.75 -22.39
CA ARG A 716 -1.14 48.98 -21.02
C ARG A 716 -2.56 48.47 -20.87
N THR A 717 -2.79 47.60 -19.91
CA THR A 717 -4.14 47.34 -19.41
C THR A 717 -4.38 48.32 -18.28
N GLU A 718 -4.80 49.55 -18.60
CA GLU A 718 -5.40 50.37 -17.56
C GLU A 718 -6.71 49.66 -17.16
N PRO A 719 -6.99 49.48 -15.86
CA PRO A 719 -8.29 48.98 -15.44
C PRO A 719 -9.34 49.89 -16.09
N ALA A 720 -10.28 49.32 -16.83
CA ALA A 720 -11.45 50.09 -17.25
C ALA A 720 -12.01 50.79 -15.99
N PRO A 721 -12.42 52.08 -16.09
CA PRO A 721 -12.99 52.77 -14.94
C PRO A 721 -14.06 51.86 -14.31
N PRO A 722 -14.09 51.72 -12.98
CA PRO A 722 -14.96 50.76 -12.32
C PRO A 722 -16.38 50.96 -12.84
N LEU A 723 -17.03 49.87 -13.24
CA LEU A 723 -18.41 49.92 -13.67
C LEU A 723 -19.25 50.33 -12.46
N VAL A 724 -19.59 51.61 -12.37
CA VAL A 724 -20.47 52.13 -11.32
C VAL A 724 -21.88 51.71 -11.70
N VAL A 725 -22.35 50.62 -11.09
CA VAL A 725 -23.75 50.22 -11.17
C VAL A 725 -24.49 51.03 -10.12
N GLU A 726 -25.07 52.16 -10.53
CA GLU A 726 -25.98 52.92 -9.66
C GLU A 726 -27.27 52.11 -9.43
N PRO A 727 -27.82 52.09 -8.21
CA PRO A 727 -29.10 51.44 -7.96
C PRO A 727 -30.20 52.15 -8.75
N ASP A 728 -30.96 51.37 -9.51
CA ASP A 728 -32.06 51.83 -10.37
C ASP A 728 -33.13 52.55 -9.51
N ASP A 729 -33.20 53.88 -9.59
CA ASP A 729 -34.20 54.69 -8.88
C ASP A 729 -35.52 54.65 -9.65
N THR A 730 -36.12 53.47 -9.78
CA THR A 730 -37.47 53.30 -10.35
C THR A 730 -38.51 53.28 -9.22
N GLY A 731 -38.64 54.42 -8.56
CA GLY A 731 -39.75 54.77 -7.68
C GLY A 731 -40.52 55.97 -8.20
N SER A 732 -41.62 55.71 -8.94
CA SER A 732 -42.69 56.64 -9.31
C SER A 732 -42.39 57.74 -10.33
N ALA A 733 -42.74 57.50 -11.60
CA ALA A 733 -43.28 58.54 -12.47
C ALA A 733 -44.26 57.92 -13.46
N HIS A 734 -45.49 58.45 -13.44
CA HIS A 734 -46.58 58.16 -14.37
C HIS A 734 -46.15 58.31 -15.84
N PRO A 735 -46.73 57.53 -16.78
CA PRO A 735 -46.55 57.78 -18.19
C PRO A 735 -47.59 58.82 -18.64
N THR A 736 -47.16 60.07 -18.85
CA THR A 736 -47.90 61.01 -19.69
C THR A 736 -46.94 61.76 -20.59
N ASP A 737 -47.23 61.63 -21.88
CA ASP A 737 -46.95 62.54 -22.98
C ASP A 737 -45.48 62.71 -23.38
N ALA A 738 -45.03 62.07 -24.45
CA ALA A 738 -45.29 62.37 -25.87
C ALA A 738 -44.24 63.33 -26.44
N GLU A 739 -43.89 63.03 -27.70
CA GLU A 739 -43.19 63.87 -28.68
C GLU A 739 -41.65 63.87 -28.68
N ARG A 740 -41.12 63.07 -29.63
CA ARG A 740 -40.23 63.46 -30.76
C ARG A 740 -39.95 64.98 -30.92
N PRO A 741 -38.94 65.42 -31.72
CA PRO A 741 -37.94 64.65 -32.49
C PRO A 741 -36.48 65.22 -32.46
N VAL A 742 -35.55 64.42 -33.00
CA VAL A 742 -34.47 64.75 -33.98
C VAL A 742 -33.57 65.97 -33.72
N ASP A 743 -32.26 65.71 -33.54
CA ASP A 743 -31.24 65.89 -34.61
C ASP A 743 -29.99 65.04 -34.31
#